data_AF-A0A3N5H438-F1
#
_entry.id   AF-A0A3N5H438-F1
#
_cell.length_a   1.000
_cell.length_b   1.000
_cell.length_c   1.000
_cell.angle_alpha   90.00
_cell.angle_beta   90.00
_cell.angle_gamma   90.00
#
_symmetry.space_group_name_H-M   'P 1'
#
loop_
_entity.id
_entity.type
_entity.pdbx_description
1 polymer ?
#
loop_
_entity_poly.entity_id
_entity_poly.type
_entity_poly.pdbx_seq_one_letter_code
_entity_poly.pdbx_strand_id
1 'polypeptide(L)'
;MGKNQVGRARLQLKKRSRRTARVAKERRRRQEQGTALDREVRRFRRRLAAVRKGLRRRDFLVGAASAGAVLGAPALLAGCSHDEDVQPGTIFFNLSHEDYANKTYTLTGAGKTYRLTKVSDQPEVLRRARRRNSFLRSIPDSQITHHVEGTSYDTTGVSLLYLGSDLDPTAGTWEMSSVYVQLPPSSVGHAYRQARLRTPSGPLPLSPKRQMYGIAPARTEEDLREEQALYDVNAQAAAILSGGPDLFSLDPNSAAHIQTNHVNNDPDLGTLVRALQRPEYGPAQPETSPGKTNPTGWGTLTPVIDDSTGQPFKNKKGTHAGRNQYIPVFHPDIVSFAGQAVARLSSTVKDDPSLGADVTAMIPKPGDPANPALAGAMWVRRDGVSFVDQSPGGTQSGSGPAMALKQIGPQNGLQVLPTVAQNGNTPQVSMEVDNFYVRFLGVYLQFFQPGSQTPLTLSTIPEYTAGTIISGHDPCLDTATEMFVSVLGPMFTVLAIPILPGFITTSFKVPASVGTVRILASGIGAGSNNYPDTLVVGEVMTGLINYGVTAALCAVGAAAGFSVVMRTVVVPFANALAQEFIAALSSSLDGKGIYTAGFWAAQGLGLLKFILAFTSGKGLTQYIQDLVAAIVGATTEAEIEDCAPIVGWILLGISLAVGVANLLETSIEIAESPWTYVNDLVFTYDLSVAIARDPNDSTFPAQADHYTVTALIDDGTPYVQTLPVPQPPPATLDPVVFRSVPRGGMVNVSVAFNQVPSGPSEAILLGKGTTGLIPNDGTGNPAITIEELKYPINGSTKYQHRQKTALDGGGNHVWSLTAPAPTVNLSNLVCGTAGTLCNFRSITVRQGTATDPGYVGYVWQGQSTDPSQGPTCGGGGPAQLDQMANLNTGATAQQGYLAGPCGLANAGVMLSYSLLTHGTSNFYLDTSNQNALHLRQVTLAPPGFEPPSASNPSPASQSWGVLNFMPDALLLHPAGHFVSISNANHKMETLKIPTTSLPDDQAVLHLLAQPKSGKGSRPGLMTSPVAAAVAPDGTILVLEFGDPTASPPLPARIQAFDIGGNPKQFFPQQPSPYVLELTATPNQAGWQFLDMAIEYGGFIYVLSHLDGTYQLDIYSPGQSGTNPISSTTSFNAAKIAVDFWRNVYTLNYEVIPT
;
A
#
# COMPACT_ATOMS: atom_id res chain seq x y z
N MET A 1 71.40 -22.66 -4.31
CA MET A 1 69.98 -22.67 -3.87
C MET A 1 69.64 -21.77 -2.67
N GLY A 2 70.49 -20.78 -2.27
CA GLY A 2 70.28 -20.00 -1.03
C GLY A 2 69.59 -18.63 -1.13
N LYS A 3 69.18 -18.14 -2.31
CA LYS A 3 68.62 -16.78 -2.48
C LYS A 3 67.08 -16.70 -2.54
N ASN A 4 66.36 -17.83 -2.72
CA ASN A 4 64.90 -17.83 -2.91
C ASN A 4 64.05 -18.01 -1.64
N GLN A 5 64.62 -18.48 -0.51
CA GLN A 5 63.86 -18.63 0.74
C GLN A 5 63.75 -17.32 1.53
N VAL A 6 64.79 -16.47 1.52
CA VAL A 6 64.80 -15.19 2.25
C VAL A 6 63.82 -14.17 1.63
N GLY A 7 63.65 -14.21 0.30
CA GLY A 7 62.68 -13.37 -0.41
C GLY A 7 61.23 -13.72 -0.10
N ARG A 8 60.89 -15.02 -0.01
CA ARG A 8 59.54 -15.50 0.34
C ARG A 8 59.16 -15.19 1.80
N ALA A 9 60.10 -15.33 2.73
CA ALA A 9 59.88 -14.99 4.14
C ALA A 9 59.64 -13.47 4.35
N ARG A 10 60.41 -12.61 3.69
CA ARG A 10 60.21 -11.13 3.73
C ARG A 10 58.89 -10.71 3.10
N LEU A 11 58.43 -11.38 2.05
CA LEU A 11 57.15 -11.08 1.41
C LEU A 11 55.95 -11.50 2.28
N GLN A 12 56.04 -12.65 2.96
CA GLN A 12 55.01 -13.10 3.91
C GLN A 12 54.94 -12.21 5.17
N LEU A 13 56.08 -11.74 5.69
CA LEU A 13 56.11 -10.79 6.80
C LEU A 13 55.52 -9.43 6.42
N LYS A 14 55.80 -8.92 5.20
CA LYS A 14 55.16 -7.69 4.69
C LYS A 14 53.65 -7.87 4.45
N LYS A 15 53.20 -9.04 3.97
CA LYS A 15 51.77 -9.35 3.81
C LYS A 15 51.06 -9.47 5.17
N ARG A 16 51.69 -10.11 6.17
CA ARG A 16 51.17 -10.16 7.54
C ARG A 16 51.10 -8.76 8.14
N SER A 17 52.16 -7.96 8.11
CA SER A 17 52.12 -6.62 8.73
C SER A 17 51.13 -5.67 8.05
N ARG A 18 50.94 -5.76 6.72
CA ARG A 18 49.88 -5.01 6.01
C ARG A 18 48.48 -5.48 6.40
N ARG A 19 48.28 -6.78 6.62
CA ARG A 19 47.01 -7.34 7.11
C ARG A 19 46.73 -6.90 8.55
N THR A 20 47.72 -6.95 9.44
CA THR A 20 47.57 -6.48 10.83
C THR A 20 47.37 -4.97 10.89
N ALA A 21 48.06 -4.19 10.06
CA ALA A 21 47.87 -2.74 9.97
C ALA A 21 46.49 -2.36 9.40
N ARG A 22 45.95 -3.13 8.44
CA ARG A 22 44.60 -2.93 7.91
C ARG A 22 43.53 -3.25 8.97
N VAL A 23 43.66 -4.39 9.66
CA VAL A 23 42.77 -4.77 10.77
C VAL A 23 42.86 -3.78 11.93
N ALA A 24 44.06 -3.27 12.25
CA ALA A 24 44.24 -2.24 13.27
C ALA A 24 43.65 -0.89 12.84
N LYS A 25 43.80 -0.48 11.56
CA LYS A 25 43.20 0.75 11.02
C LYS A 25 41.68 0.68 10.99
N GLU A 26 41.13 -0.49 10.69
CA GLU A 26 39.70 -0.75 10.66
C GLU A 26 39.10 -0.84 12.07
N ARG A 27 39.79 -1.48 13.01
CA ARG A 27 39.48 -1.38 14.45
C ARG A 27 39.56 0.05 14.95
N ARG A 28 40.58 0.81 14.58
CA ARG A 28 40.74 2.22 14.99
C ARG A 28 39.65 3.10 14.37
N ARG A 29 39.24 2.85 13.13
CA ARG A 29 38.11 3.53 12.47
C ARG A 29 36.77 3.18 13.12
N ARG A 30 36.55 1.92 13.50
CA ARG A 30 35.39 1.48 14.31
C ARG A 30 35.40 2.10 15.71
N GLN A 31 36.56 2.23 16.33
CA GLN A 31 36.75 2.86 17.64
C GLN A 31 36.61 4.40 17.57
N GLU A 32 37.04 5.02 16.47
CA GLU A 32 36.87 6.45 16.19
C GLU A 32 35.40 6.78 15.85
N GLN A 33 34.71 5.92 15.11
CA GLN A 33 33.26 6.00 14.88
C GLN A 33 32.48 5.79 16.18
N GLY A 34 32.84 4.77 16.98
CA GLY A 34 32.27 4.54 18.30
C GLY A 34 32.50 5.71 19.26
N THR A 35 33.70 6.30 19.30
CA THR A 35 33.97 7.50 20.14
C THR A 35 33.39 8.80 19.59
N ALA A 36 33.06 8.88 18.30
CA ALA A 36 32.30 9.98 17.71
C ALA A 36 30.82 9.87 18.07
N LEU A 37 30.25 8.66 17.98
CA LEU A 37 28.90 8.33 18.46
C LEU A 37 28.79 8.59 19.97
N ASP A 38 29.75 8.12 20.76
CA ASP A 38 29.76 8.32 22.21
C ASP A 38 29.87 9.81 22.59
N ARG A 39 30.54 10.61 21.74
CA ARG A 39 30.55 12.08 21.85
C ARG A 39 29.22 12.70 21.42
N GLU A 40 28.56 12.21 20.38
CA GLU A 40 27.23 12.67 19.95
C GLU A 40 26.14 12.26 20.94
N VAL A 41 26.16 11.05 21.48
CA VAL A 41 25.30 10.57 22.57
C VAL A 41 25.56 11.37 23.84
N ARG A 42 26.81 11.73 24.17
CA ARG A 42 27.08 12.68 25.26
C ARG A 42 26.59 14.10 24.95
N ARG A 43 26.67 14.56 23.70
CA ARG A 43 26.07 15.84 23.28
C ARG A 43 24.55 15.78 23.31
N PHE A 44 23.95 14.64 22.97
CA PHE A 44 22.53 14.36 23.07
C PHE A 44 22.11 14.39 24.54
N ARG A 45 22.81 13.68 25.42
CA ARG A 45 22.65 13.78 26.89
C ARG A 45 22.76 15.22 27.39
N ARG A 46 23.70 16.02 26.87
CA ARG A 46 23.85 17.44 27.24
C ARG A 46 22.75 18.34 26.65
N ARG A 47 22.32 18.11 25.42
CA ARG A 47 21.23 18.86 24.75
C ARG A 47 19.89 18.55 25.40
N LEU A 48 19.58 17.28 25.67
CA LEU A 48 18.40 16.86 26.43
C LEU A 48 18.45 17.33 27.89
N ALA A 49 19.61 17.29 28.55
CA ALA A 49 19.76 17.87 29.89
C ALA A 49 19.55 19.39 29.90
N ALA A 50 19.92 20.09 28.81
CA ALA A 50 19.68 21.52 28.64
C ALA A 50 18.23 21.85 28.22
N VAL A 51 17.53 20.92 27.58
CA VAL A 51 16.07 21.01 27.35
C VAL A 51 15.31 20.72 28.67
N ARG A 52 15.79 19.77 29.49
CA ARG A 52 15.25 19.48 30.84
C ARG A 52 15.55 20.58 31.87
N LYS A 53 16.60 21.39 31.67
CA LYS A 53 16.90 22.57 32.51
C LYS A 53 16.65 23.83 31.69
N GLY A 54 15.43 24.36 31.78
CA GLY A 54 14.93 25.54 31.07
C GLY A 54 16.03 26.55 30.67
N LEU A 55 16.34 26.56 29.37
CA LEU A 55 17.25 27.54 28.78
C LEU A 55 16.52 28.87 28.65
N ARG A 56 17.00 29.89 29.36
CA ARG A 56 16.52 31.27 29.20
C ARG A 56 16.88 31.76 27.79
N ARG A 57 15.91 32.42 27.15
CA ARG A 57 15.93 32.97 25.77
C ARG A 57 17.23 33.68 25.34
N ARG A 58 18.02 34.21 26.29
CA ARG A 58 19.26 34.94 26.03
C ARG A 58 20.46 34.03 25.75
N ASP A 59 20.51 32.84 26.33
CA ASP A 59 21.62 31.88 26.12
C ASP A 59 21.46 31.10 24.81
N PHE A 60 20.22 30.93 24.34
CA PHE A 60 19.90 30.40 23.01
C PHE A 60 20.42 31.32 21.89
N LEU A 61 20.27 32.63 22.02
CA LEU A 61 20.71 33.60 21.00
C LEU A 61 22.24 33.74 20.92
N VAL A 62 22.95 33.62 22.05
CA VAL A 62 24.42 33.71 22.08
C VAL A 62 25.07 32.42 21.58
N GLY A 63 24.45 31.25 21.82
CA GLY A 63 24.87 29.97 21.23
C GLY A 63 24.53 29.82 19.74
N ALA A 64 23.43 30.44 19.28
CA ALA A 64 22.95 30.35 17.89
C ALA A 64 23.80 31.12 16.87
N ALA A 65 24.58 32.13 17.29
CA ALA A 65 25.42 32.91 16.39
C ALA A 65 26.67 32.18 15.86
N SER A 66 27.05 31.04 16.46
CA SER A 66 28.31 30.34 16.15
C SER A 66 28.15 29.01 15.39
N ALA A 67 26.91 28.57 15.11
CA ALA A 67 26.66 27.26 14.50
C ALA A 67 25.72 27.27 13.27
N GLY A 68 25.52 28.42 12.61
CA GLY A 68 25.05 28.49 11.21
C GLY A 68 23.85 27.62 10.80
N ALA A 69 22.89 27.40 11.70
CA ALA A 69 21.77 26.48 11.46
C ALA A 69 20.46 27.00 12.09
N VAL A 70 19.92 28.11 11.58
CA VAL A 70 18.49 28.46 11.78
C VAL A 70 17.97 29.26 10.57
N LEU A 71 17.35 28.57 9.61
CA LEU A 71 16.36 29.15 8.69
C LEU A 71 15.18 28.21 8.44
N GLY A 72 14.84 27.31 9.38
CA GLY A 72 13.83 26.26 9.15
C GLY A 72 12.97 25.85 10.36
N ALA A 73 12.84 26.67 11.40
CA ALA A 73 12.04 26.32 12.59
C ALA A 73 10.88 27.29 12.95
N PRO A 74 10.01 27.78 12.04
CA PRO A 74 8.81 28.50 12.48
C PRO A 74 7.65 27.56 12.89
N ALA A 75 7.50 26.39 12.26
CA ALA A 75 6.30 25.55 12.46
C ALA A 75 6.37 24.63 13.70
N LEU A 76 7.54 24.09 14.05
CA LEU A 76 7.77 23.31 15.28
C LEU A 76 7.77 24.16 16.57
N LEU A 77 7.66 25.49 16.44
CA LEU A 77 7.66 26.45 17.55
C LEU A 77 6.39 27.33 17.57
N ALA A 78 5.39 27.05 16.73
CA ALA A 78 4.12 27.79 16.73
C ALA A 78 3.21 27.49 17.94
N GLY A 79 3.69 26.68 18.89
CA GLY A 79 3.05 26.40 20.18
C GLY A 79 3.78 26.99 21.39
N CYS A 80 4.63 28.01 21.22
CA CYS A 80 5.22 28.70 22.38
C CYS A 80 4.19 29.59 23.09
N SER A 81 3.23 28.98 23.79
CA SER A 81 2.80 29.54 25.08
C SER A 81 4.00 29.48 26.02
N HIS A 82 4.16 30.51 26.84
CA HIS A 82 5.17 30.56 27.89
C HIS A 82 5.26 29.23 28.67
N ASP A 83 6.46 28.89 29.14
CA ASP A 83 6.67 28.09 30.35
C ASP A 83 5.89 28.76 31.49
N GLU A 84 4.59 28.53 31.53
CA GLU A 84 3.92 28.32 32.79
C GLU A 84 4.02 26.82 33.02
N ASP A 85 4.70 26.43 34.10
CA ASP A 85 4.46 25.14 34.73
C ASP A 85 2.94 24.98 34.82
N VAL A 86 2.33 24.22 33.89
CA VAL A 86 0.90 23.93 33.94
C VAL A 86 0.70 23.23 35.27
N GLN A 87 -0.10 23.85 36.14
CA GLN A 87 -0.33 23.32 37.48
C GLN A 87 -0.73 21.85 37.37
N PRO A 88 -0.24 20.98 38.28
CA PRO A 88 -0.63 19.59 38.28
C PRO A 88 -2.16 19.45 38.25
N GLY A 89 -2.67 18.79 37.22
CA GLY A 89 -4.09 18.49 37.09
C GLY A 89 -4.51 17.41 38.07
N THR A 90 -5.80 17.40 38.43
CA THR A 90 -6.42 16.26 39.11
C THR A 90 -7.06 15.37 38.05
N ILE A 91 -6.66 14.10 37.98
CA ILE A 91 -7.32 13.10 37.13
C ILE A 91 -8.22 12.25 38.01
N PHE A 92 -9.44 12.01 37.56
CA PHE A 92 -10.43 11.16 38.19
C PHE A 92 -10.55 9.83 37.45
N PHE A 93 -11.05 8.79 38.15
CA PHE A 93 -11.22 7.46 37.57
C PHE A 93 -12.59 6.89 37.89
N ASN A 94 -13.16 6.17 36.93
CA ASN A 94 -14.33 5.33 37.12
C ASN A 94 -13.93 3.85 37.07
N LEU A 95 -13.77 3.26 38.25
CA LEU A 95 -13.45 1.83 38.42
C LEU A 95 -14.65 1.02 38.94
N SER A 96 -15.88 1.53 38.78
CA SER A 96 -17.08 0.92 39.38
C SER A 96 -17.44 -0.47 38.82
N HIS A 97 -16.80 -0.88 37.73
CA HIS A 97 -16.97 -2.19 37.09
C HIS A 97 -16.06 -3.27 37.71
N GLU A 98 -15.11 -2.89 38.58
CA GLU A 98 -14.25 -3.80 39.33
C GLU A 98 -14.61 -3.79 40.84
N ASP A 99 -14.02 -4.70 41.63
CA ASP A 99 -14.06 -4.61 43.11
C ASP A 99 -13.13 -3.49 43.63
N TYR A 100 -13.38 -2.26 43.20
CA TYR A 100 -12.52 -1.11 43.48
C TYR A 100 -12.44 -0.73 44.97
N ALA A 101 -13.37 -1.21 45.79
CA ALA A 101 -13.41 -0.89 47.21
C ALA A 101 -12.28 -1.58 48.01
N ASN A 102 -11.84 -2.76 47.58
CA ASN A 102 -10.84 -3.55 48.33
C ASN A 102 -9.43 -3.50 47.72
N LYS A 103 -9.26 -2.81 46.60
CA LYS A 103 -8.00 -2.77 45.85
C LYS A 103 -7.24 -1.46 46.03
N THR A 104 -5.91 -1.53 45.88
CA THR A 104 -5.04 -0.36 45.77
C THR A 104 -4.59 -0.21 44.33
N TYR A 105 -4.84 0.96 43.74
CA TYR A 105 -4.50 1.24 42.35
C TYR A 105 -3.28 2.15 42.23
N THR A 106 -2.44 1.87 41.23
CA THR A 106 -1.25 2.66 40.89
C THR A 106 -1.25 2.97 39.40
N LEU A 107 -1.33 4.26 39.04
CA LEU A 107 -1.21 4.72 37.65
C LEU A 107 0.27 4.90 37.32
N THR A 108 0.70 4.29 36.22
CA THR A 108 2.10 4.28 35.78
C THR A 108 2.20 4.67 34.32
N GLY A 109 3.12 5.58 34.00
CA GLY A 109 3.42 6.00 32.63
C GLY A 109 4.09 7.37 32.58
N ALA A 110 4.67 7.71 31.43
CA ALA A 110 5.50 8.92 31.24
C ALA A 110 6.65 9.04 32.27
N GLY A 111 7.22 7.90 32.65
CA GLY A 111 8.27 7.82 33.66
C GLY A 111 7.83 8.13 35.11
N LYS A 112 6.53 8.17 35.38
CA LYS A 112 6.01 8.48 36.72
C LYS A 112 4.98 7.46 37.18
N THR A 113 4.91 7.33 38.49
CA THR A 113 4.04 6.38 39.18
C THR A 113 3.28 7.12 40.28
N TYR A 114 1.96 7.00 40.26
CA TYR A 114 1.07 7.67 41.19
C TYR A 114 0.12 6.68 41.83
N ARG A 115 0.06 6.68 43.17
CA ARG A 115 -0.96 5.94 43.91
C ARG A 115 -2.28 6.70 43.83
N LEU A 116 -3.35 6.00 43.46
CA LEU A 116 -4.69 6.58 43.43
C LEU A 116 -5.27 6.66 44.85
N THR A 117 -6.04 7.71 45.10
CA THR A 117 -6.79 7.92 46.34
C THR A 117 -8.28 7.74 46.05
N LYS A 118 -9.01 7.01 46.90
CA LYS A 118 -10.46 6.88 46.75
C LYS A 118 -11.11 8.23 46.95
N VAL A 119 -12.12 8.53 46.14
CA VAL A 119 -12.92 9.76 46.32
C VAL A 119 -13.66 9.75 47.66
N SER A 120 -14.06 8.58 48.16
CA SER A 120 -14.66 8.44 49.49
C SER A 120 -13.75 8.90 50.63
N ASP A 121 -12.43 8.80 50.44
CA ASP A 121 -11.44 9.12 51.47
C ASP A 121 -11.12 10.62 51.49
N GLN A 122 -11.27 11.30 50.34
CA GLN A 122 -11.07 12.76 50.18
C GLN A 122 -12.15 13.39 49.28
N PRO A 123 -13.42 13.44 49.74
CA PRO A 123 -14.55 13.90 48.92
C PRO A 123 -14.50 15.40 48.58
N GLU A 124 -13.70 16.19 49.30
CA GLU A 124 -13.44 17.61 49.01
C GLU A 124 -12.71 17.83 47.68
N VAL A 125 -11.90 16.88 47.22
CA VAL A 125 -11.16 17.00 45.95
C VAL A 125 -12.14 16.97 44.78
N LEU A 126 -13.06 16.01 44.76
CA LEU A 126 -14.12 15.96 43.75
C LEU A 126 -15.06 17.18 43.83
N ARG A 127 -15.45 17.60 45.04
CA ARG A 127 -16.26 18.82 45.23
C ARG A 127 -15.58 20.07 44.67
N ARG A 128 -14.26 20.20 44.83
CA ARG A 128 -13.46 21.30 44.26
C ARG A 128 -13.41 21.22 42.74
N ALA A 129 -13.13 20.05 42.17
CA ALA A 129 -13.08 19.86 40.72
C ALA A 129 -14.42 20.16 40.04
N ARG A 130 -15.53 19.67 40.60
CA ARG A 130 -16.90 19.96 40.11
C ARG A 130 -17.26 21.44 40.11
N ARG A 131 -16.63 22.30 40.90
CA ARG A 131 -16.88 23.75 40.81
C ARG A 131 -16.38 24.34 39.48
N ARG A 132 -15.35 23.72 38.89
CA ARG A 132 -14.64 24.25 37.71
C ARG A 132 -14.79 23.39 36.46
N ASN A 133 -15.23 22.14 36.57
CA ASN A 133 -15.42 21.22 35.46
C ASN A 133 -16.91 20.84 35.35
N SER A 134 -17.56 21.24 34.28
CA SER A 134 -18.99 20.99 34.04
C SER A 134 -19.29 19.52 33.75
N PHE A 135 -18.41 18.83 33.03
CA PHE A 135 -18.55 17.41 32.75
C PHE A 135 -18.62 16.56 34.04
N LEU A 136 -17.68 16.77 34.97
CA LEU A 136 -17.65 16.07 36.27
C LEU A 136 -18.86 16.40 37.14
N ARG A 137 -19.50 17.57 36.98
CA ARG A 137 -20.76 17.89 37.71
C ARG A 137 -21.92 17.01 37.28
N SER A 138 -21.94 16.61 36.01
CA SER A 138 -23.02 15.82 35.42
C SER A 138 -22.88 14.31 35.68
N ILE A 139 -21.74 13.85 36.19
CA ILE A 139 -21.48 12.43 36.44
C ILE A 139 -21.87 12.07 37.88
N PRO A 140 -22.60 10.96 38.11
CA PRO A 140 -22.95 10.50 39.46
C PRO A 140 -21.73 10.15 40.33
N ASP A 141 -21.83 10.36 41.66
CA ASP A 141 -20.74 10.05 42.61
C ASP A 141 -20.31 8.59 42.56
N SER A 142 -21.26 7.68 42.34
CA SER A 142 -20.98 6.24 42.21
C SER A 142 -20.14 5.87 40.99
N GLN A 143 -19.96 6.81 40.04
CA GLN A 143 -19.20 6.64 38.80
C GLN A 143 -17.87 7.42 38.83
N ILE A 144 -17.47 7.98 39.98
CA ILE A 144 -16.16 8.61 40.18
C ILE A 144 -15.54 8.02 41.45
N THR A 145 -14.77 6.95 41.29
CA THR A 145 -14.33 6.11 42.42
C THR A 145 -13.00 6.55 42.99
N HIS A 146 -12.06 7.02 42.15
CA HIS A 146 -10.71 7.39 42.56
C HIS A 146 -10.26 8.69 41.90
N HIS A 147 -9.19 9.28 42.44
CA HIS A 147 -8.51 10.42 41.87
C HIS A 147 -7.02 10.39 42.17
N VAL A 148 -6.28 11.21 41.44
CA VAL A 148 -4.88 11.53 41.70
C VAL A 148 -4.69 13.03 41.52
N GLU A 149 -4.03 13.67 42.48
CA GLU A 149 -3.59 15.07 42.38
C GLU A 149 -2.09 15.12 42.10
N GLY A 150 -1.57 16.24 41.60
CA GLY A 150 -0.12 16.36 41.45
C GLY A 150 0.44 15.74 40.17
N THR A 151 -0.40 15.29 39.23
CA THR A 151 0.11 14.66 38.01
C THR A 151 0.85 15.68 37.17
N SER A 152 2.10 15.37 36.85
CA SER A 152 2.98 16.19 36.02
C SER A 152 3.44 15.34 34.84
N TYR A 153 2.52 15.09 33.91
CA TYR A 153 2.86 14.45 32.65
C TYR A 153 3.53 15.46 31.70
N ASP A 154 4.29 14.95 30.73
CA ASP A 154 4.74 15.77 29.62
C ASP A 154 3.51 16.39 28.93
N THR A 155 3.42 17.72 28.93
CA THR A 155 2.35 18.48 28.30
C THR A 155 2.59 18.71 26.82
N THR A 156 3.67 18.15 26.27
CA THR A 156 4.09 18.36 24.88
C THR A 156 4.06 17.09 24.04
N GLY A 157 3.95 15.90 24.65
CA GLY A 157 3.98 14.60 23.96
C GLY A 157 2.84 13.67 24.37
N VAL A 158 2.50 12.74 23.47
CA VAL A 158 1.56 11.65 23.78
C VAL A 158 2.24 10.66 24.72
N SER A 159 1.53 10.27 25.79
CA SER A 159 2.03 9.30 26.77
C SER A 159 1.06 8.14 26.93
N LEU A 160 1.61 6.95 27.15
CA LEU A 160 0.84 5.75 27.45
C LEU A 160 0.91 5.46 28.93
N LEU A 161 -0.24 5.10 29.48
CA LEU A 161 -0.41 4.85 30.90
C LEU A 161 -1.07 3.47 31.10
N TYR A 162 -0.74 2.81 32.20
CA TYR A 162 -1.50 1.66 32.69
C TYR A 162 -1.81 1.81 34.18
N LEU A 163 -2.90 1.18 34.59
CA LEU A 163 -3.34 1.11 35.97
C LEU A 163 -3.08 -0.29 36.50
N GLY A 164 -2.17 -0.41 37.48
CA GLY A 164 -1.90 -1.66 38.18
C GLY A 164 -2.67 -1.77 39.50
N SER A 165 -3.06 -2.99 39.86
CA SER A 165 -3.71 -3.34 41.13
C SER A 165 -3.12 -4.62 41.73
N ASP A 166 -3.51 -4.93 42.97
CA ASP A 166 -3.30 -6.21 43.65
C ASP A 166 -1.88 -6.78 43.58
N LEU A 167 -0.90 -5.92 43.88
CA LEU A 167 0.48 -6.33 44.05
C LEU A 167 0.61 -7.32 45.21
N ASP A 168 1.08 -8.53 44.92
CA ASP A 168 1.68 -9.45 45.89
C ASP A 168 3.19 -9.19 45.96
N PRO A 169 3.72 -8.59 47.04
CA PRO A 169 5.15 -8.30 47.18
C PRO A 169 6.02 -9.56 47.30
N THR A 170 5.44 -10.69 47.73
CA THR A 170 6.15 -11.95 47.96
C THR A 170 6.35 -12.68 46.64
N ALA A 171 5.27 -12.86 45.88
CA ALA A 171 5.32 -13.48 44.57
C ALA A 171 5.84 -12.52 43.48
N GLY A 172 5.72 -11.21 43.68
CA GLY A 172 5.98 -10.17 42.70
C GLY A 172 4.88 -10.04 41.64
N THR A 173 3.77 -10.75 41.80
CA THR A 173 2.62 -10.75 40.86
C THR A 173 1.76 -9.51 41.08
N TRP A 174 1.10 -9.06 40.03
CA TRP A 174 0.17 -7.91 40.06
C TRP A 174 -0.81 -8.04 38.91
N GLU A 175 -1.90 -7.28 38.96
CA GLU A 175 -2.94 -7.24 37.94
C GLU A 175 -2.94 -5.90 37.18
N MET A 176 -3.31 -5.91 35.90
CA MET A 176 -3.47 -4.68 35.12
C MET A 176 -4.95 -4.38 34.92
N SER A 177 -5.47 -3.41 35.66
CA SER A 177 -6.85 -2.95 35.55
C SER A 177 -7.15 -2.39 34.16
N SER A 178 -6.35 -1.43 33.70
CA SER A 178 -6.69 -0.68 32.49
C SER A 178 -5.46 -0.04 31.84
N VAL A 179 -5.59 0.36 30.58
CA VAL A 179 -4.60 1.09 29.79
C VAL A 179 -5.22 2.38 29.26
N TYR A 180 -4.42 3.44 29.12
CA TYR A 180 -4.89 4.76 28.69
C TYR A 180 -3.87 5.45 27.78
N VAL A 181 -4.38 6.31 26.89
CA VAL A 181 -3.58 7.26 26.11
C VAL A 181 -3.81 8.64 26.70
N GLN A 182 -2.75 9.26 27.24
CA GLN A 182 -2.78 10.65 27.69
C GLN A 182 -2.43 11.56 26.52
N LEU A 183 -3.37 12.44 26.18
CA LEU A 183 -3.17 13.50 25.21
C LEU A 183 -2.77 14.80 25.92
N PRO A 184 -1.86 15.60 25.33
CA PRO A 184 -1.61 16.96 25.76
C PRO A 184 -2.87 17.82 25.76
N PRO A 185 -3.15 18.61 26.81
CA PRO A 185 -4.30 19.51 26.80
C PRO A 185 -4.27 20.47 25.60
N SER A 186 -3.10 20.96 25.19
CA SER A 186 -2.97 21.91 24.08
C SER A 186 -3.48 21.36 22.73
N SER A 187 -3.42 20.04 22.50
CA SER A 187 -3.85 19.43 21.23
C SER A 187 -5.36 19.24 21.12
N VAL A 188 -6.11 19.31 22.23
CA VAL A 188 -7.59 19.27 22.22
C VAL A 188 -8.17 20.43 21.42
N GLY A 189 -7.56 21.60 21.48
CA GLY A 189 -7.97 22.75 20.67
C GLY A 189 -7.78 22.51 19.17
N HIS A 190 -6.73 21.78 18.79
CA HIS A 190 -6.56 21.35 17.40
C HIS A 190 -7.68 20.40 16.98
N ALA A 191 -7.92 19.35 17.78
CA ALA A 191 -8.99 18.39 17.51
C ALA A 191 -10.37 19.07 17.41
N TYR A 192 -10.67 20.02 18.29
CA TYR A 192 -11.91 20.82 18.22
C TYR A 192 -12.01 21.59 16.90
N ARG A 193 -10.94 22.28 16.48
CA ARG A 193 -10.93 23.02 15.20
C ARG A 193 -11.17 22.09 14.01
N GLN A 194 -10.52 20.93 13.98
CA GLN A 194 -10.76 19.94 12.92
C GLN A 194 -12.20 19.43 12.94
N ALA A 195 -12.75 19.19 14.13
CA ALA A 195 -14.15 18.78 14.29
C ALA A 195 -15.13 19.84 13.74
N ARG A 196 -14.80 21.13 13.91
CA ARG A 196 -15.57 22.24 13.36
C ARG A 196 -15.47 22.39 11.84
N LEU A 197 -14.45 21.85 11.18
CA LEU A 197 -14.44 21.77 9.72
C LEU A 197 -15.51 20.80 9.20
N ARG A 198 -15.78 19.71 9.93
CA ARG A 198 -16.79 18.70 9.57
C ARG A 198 -18.19 19.08 10.03
N THR A 199 -18.29 19.78 11.16
CA THR A 199 -19.55 20.22 11.73
C THR A 199 -19.44 21.71 12.05
N PRO A 200 -19.66 22.62 11.08
CA PRO A 200 -19.38 24.04 11.25
C PRO A 200 -20.21 24.74 12.35
N SER A 201 -21.38 24.20 12.70
CA SER A 201 -22.28 24.77 13.70
C SER A 201 -22.98 23.67 14.52
N GLY A 202 -23.61 24.05 15.63
CA GLY A 202 -24.33 23.12 16.50
C GLY A 202 -23.43 22.22 17.36
N PRO A 203 -24.00 21.23 18.07
CA PRO A 203 -23.22 20.27 18.85
C PRO A 203 -22.31 19.41 17.96
N LEU A 204 -21.22 18.91 18.54
CA LEU A 204 -20.42 17.83 17.98
C LEU A 204 -21.21 16.50 18.00
N PRO A 205 -20.78 15.47 17.24
CA PRO A 205 -21.33 14.13 17.38
C PRO A 205 -21.32 13.65 18.84
N LEU A 206 -22.33 12.86 19.22
CA LEU A 206 -22.43 12.31 20.58
C LEU A 206 -21.39 11.21 20.77
N SER A 207 -20.40 11.44 21.63
CA SER A 207 -19.40 10.41 21.96
C SER A 207 -20.01 9.28 22.81
N PRO A 208 -19.55 8.03 22.67
CA PRO A 208 -19.95 6.91 23.55
C PRO A 208 -19.73 7.21 25.04
N LYS A 209 -18.70 8.01 25.37
CA LYS A 209 -18.45 8.47 26.75
C LYS A 209 -19.57 9.36 27.28
N ARG A 210 -19.97 10.39 26.54
CA ARG A 210 -21.09 11.24 26.93
C ARG A 210 -22.40 10.47 26.93
N GLN A 211 -22.60 9.55 25.98
CA GLN A 211 -23.77 8.67 25.93
C GLN A 211 -23.85 7.77 27.18
N MET A 212 -22.71 7.19 27.62
CA MET A 212 -22.64 6.34 28.82
C MET A 212 -23.13 7.06 30.07
N TYR A 213 -22.83 8.36 30.20
CA TYR A 213 -23.25 9.16 31.36
C TYR A 213 -24.56 9.93 31.13
N GLY A 214 -25.24 9.77 29.98
CA GLY A 214 -26.46 10.53 29.67
C GLY A 214 -26.24 12.03 29.50
N ILE A 215 -25.03 12.44 29.09
CA ILE A 215 -24.62 13.84 28.92
C ILE A 215 -24.83 14.25 27.45
N ALA A 216 -25.32 15.47 27.24
CA ALA A 216 -25.50 16.02 25.89
C ALA A 216 -24.16 16.16 25.14
N PRO A 217 -24.13 16.13 23.79
CA PRO A 217 -22.88 16.22 23.04
C PRO A 217 -22.11 17.52 23.31
N ALA A 218 -20.78 17.47 23.19
CA ALA A 218 -19.91 18.63 23.36
C ALA A 218 -20.26 19.74 22.35
N ARG A 219 -20.13 21.00 22.74
CA ARG A 219 -20.40 22.17 21.88
C ARG A 219 -19.17 23.06 21.73
N THR A 220 -18.36 23.12 22.76
CA THR A 220 -17.20 24.00 22.88
C THR A 220 -15.90 23.20 22.99
N GLU A 221 -14.77 23.88 22.77
CA GLU A 221 -13.46 23.29 23.06
C GLU A 221 -13.33 22.91 24.55
N GLU A 222 -13.89 23.74 25.44
CA GLU A 222 -13.86 23.52 26.88
C GLU A 222 -14.59 22.22 27.27
N ASP A 223 -15.73 21.92 26.63
CA ASP A 223 -16.46 20.67 26.83
C ASP A 223 -15.56 19.44 26.60
N LEU A 224 -14.73 19.46 25.55
CA LEU A 224 -13.80 18.37 25.24
C LEU A 224 -12.62 18.32 26.21
N ARG A 225 -12.12 19.48 26.66
CA ARG A 225 -11.05 19.56 27.67
C ARG A 225 -11.51 19.00 29.01
N GLU A 226 -12.72 19.37 29.43
CA GLU A 226 -13.30 18.93 30.68
C GLU A 226 -13.56 17.40 30.71
N GLU A 227 -13.88 16.80 29.57
CA GLU A 227 -14.03 15.33 29.42
C GLU A 227 -12.75 14.55 29.70
N GLN A 228 -11.57 15.14 29.46
CA GLN A 228 -10.28 14.48 29.69
C GLN A 228 -9.94 14.32 31.18
N ALA A 229 -10.68 14.97 32.08
CA ALA A 229 -10.46 14.87 33.52
C ALA A 229 -10.86 13.52 34.12
N LEU A 230 -11.57 12.66 33.39
CA LEU A 230 -12.02 11.34 33.84
C LEU A 230 -11.47 10.21 32.97
N TYR A 231 -10.81 9.24 33.57
CA TYR A 231 -10.47 7.95 32.95
C TYR A 231 -11.46 6.87 33.35
N ASP A 232 -11.97 6.14 32.36
CA ASP A 232 -13.01 5.15 32.52
C ASP A 232 -12.88 4.07 31.43
N VAL A 233 -13.87 3.17 31.37
CA VAL A 233 -13.89 2.09 30.38
C VAL A 233 -13.94 2.62 28.93
N ASN A 234 -14.47 3.82 28.67
CA ASN A 234 -14.38 4.45 27.36
C ASN A 234 -12.93 4.81 27.01
N ALA A 235 -12.20 5.42 27.95
CA ALA A 235 -10.79 5.74 27.76
C ALA A 235 -9.94 4.47 27.55
N GLN A 236 -10.26 3.37 28.25
CA GLN A 236 -9.61 2.07 28.05
C GLN A 236 -9.90 1.50 26.66
N ALA A 237 -11.17 1.47 26.25
CA ALA A 237 -11.56 0.98 24.93
C ALA A 237 -10.88 1.80 23.81
N ALA A 238 -10.88 3.14 23.94
CA ALA A 238 -10.23 4.03 22.99
C ALA A 238 -8.71 3.78 22.94
N ALA A 239 -8.07 3.50 24.09
CA ALA A 239 -6.67 3.13 24.13
C ALA A 239 -6.40 1.80 23.41
N ILE A 240 -7.21 0.76 23.67
CA ILE A 240 -7.09 -0.55 23.00
C ILE A 240 -7.17 -0.39 21.47
N LEU A 241 -8.14 0.38 20.96
CA LEU A 241 -8.25 0.67 19.52
C LEU A 241 -7.07 1.50 19.00
N SER A 242 -6.60 2.46 19.79
CA SER A 242 -5.41 3.27 19.48
C SER A 242 -4.11 2.45 19.51
N GLY A 243 -4.13 1.17 19.89
CA GLY A 243 -2.97 0.26 19.73
C GLY A 243 -2.76 -0.18 18.27
N GLY A 244 -3.72 0.06 17.38
CA GLY A 244 -3.59 -0.21 15.95
C GLY A 244 -2.64 0.79 15.26
N PRO A 245 -1.74 0.33 14.35
CA PRO A 245 -0.68 1.16 13.80
C PRO A 245 -1.18 2.36 12.97
N ASP A 246 -2.34 2.25 12.30
CA ASP A 246 -2.94 3.35 11.53
C ASP A 246 -3.71 4.35 12.42
N LEU A 247 -3.99 4.01 13.68
CA LEU A 247 -4.74 4.83 14.63
C LEU A 247 -3.84 5.45 15.72
N PHE A 248 -2.59 4.98 15.80
CA PHE A 248 -1.64 5.46 16.78
C PHE A 248 -0.74 6.54 16.21
N SER A 249 -0.76 7.72 16.84
CA SER A 249 0.06 8.85 16.44
C SER A 249 0.86 9.36 17.63
N LEU A 250 2.12 9.70 17.41
CA LEU A 250 2.96 10.36 18.40
C LEU A 250 2.99 11.87 18.23
N ASP A 251 2.46 12.39 17.11
CA ASP A 251 2.20 13.82 16.99
C ASP A 251 0.96 14.16 17.84
N PRO A 252 1.05 15.08 18.82
CA PRO A 252 -0.06 15.38 19.72
C PRO A 252 -1.34 15.84 19.02
N ASN A 253 -1.22 16.58 17.91
CA ASN A 253 -2.38 17.14 17.20
C ASN A 253 -3.08 16.05 16.41
N SER A 254 -2.32 15.23 15.68
CA SER A 254 -2.86 14.09 14.96
C SER A 254 -3.44 13.05 15.90
N ALA A 255 -2.77 12.74 17.02
CA ALA A 255 -3.30 11.83 18.04
C ALA A 255 -4.62 12.32 18.63
N ALA A 256 -4.71 13.60 19.00
CA ALA A 256 -5.94 14.17 19.53
C ALA A 256 -7.06 14.23 18.48
N HIS A 257 -6.72 14.52 17.23
CA HIS A 257 -7.67 14.52 16.12
C HIS A 257 -8.20 13.11 15.84
N ILE A 258 -7.33 12.09 15.76
CA ILE A 258 -7.73 10.69 15.60
C ILE A 258 -8.63 10.25 16.75
N GLN A 259 -8.22 10.47 18.00
CA GLN A 259 -9.04 10.05 19.14
C GLN A 259 -10.38 10.78 19.19
N THR A 260 -10.41 12.10 19.02
CA THR A 260 -11.63 12.89 19.19
C THR A 260 -12.59 12.73 18.01
N ASN A 261 -12.08 12.78 16.79
CA ASN A 261 -12.90 12.92 15.59
C ASN A 261 -13.15 11.61 14.85
N HIS A 262 -12.33 10.59 15.08
CA HIS A 262 -12.49 9.26 14.49
C HIS A 262 -12.88 8.22 15.55
N VAL A 263 -12.04 7.96 16.55
CA VAL A 263 -12.28 6.89 17.55
C VAL A 263 -13.49 7.18 18.44
N ASN A 264 -13.56 8.36 19.06
CA ASN A 264 -14.60 8.71 20.04
C ASN A 264 -15.98 9.00 19.41
N ASN A 265 -16.09 8.96 18.09
CA ASN A 265 -17.37 9.09 17.38
C ASN A 265 -17.84 7.76 16.78
N ASP A 266 -17.07 6.69 16.97
CA ASP A 266 -17.35 5.41 16.36
C ASP A 266 -18.35 4.57 17.18
N PRO A 267 -19.37 3.97 16.55
CA PRO A 267 -20.38 3.19 17.27
C PRO A 267 -19.84 1.89 17.89
N ASP A 268 -18.82 1.25 17.31
CA ASP A 268 -18.28 -0.01 17.85
C ASP A 268 -17.38 0.21 19.06
N LEU A 269 -16.81 1.42 19.22
CA LEU A 269 -16.22 1.81 20.50
C LEU A 269 -17.23 1.57 21.64
N GLY A 270 -18.49 1.97 21.46
CA GLY A 270 -19.55 1.72 22.44
C GLY A 270 -19.82 0.24 22.69
N THR A 271 -19.66 -0.62 21.69
CA THR A 271 -19.78 -2.09 21.83
C THR A 271 -18.63 -2.67 22.65
N LEU A 272 -17.39 -2.26 22.37
CA LEU A 272 -16.22 -2.67 23.15
C LEU A 272 -16.32 -2.18 24.61
N VAL A 273 -16.81 -0.97 24.84
CA VAL A 273 -17.04 -0.42 26.19
C VAL A 273 -18.01 -1.29 26.98
N ARG A 274 -19.14 -1.69 26.37
CA ARG A 274 -20.11 -2.58 27.01
C ARG A 274 -19.54 -3.97 27.28
N ALA A 275 -18.63 -4.46 26.44
CA ALA A 275 -17.93 -5.72 26.68
C ALA A 275 -17.00 -5.60 27.89
N LEU A 276 -16.12 -4.60 27.92
CA LEU A 276 -15.17 -4.39 29.02
C LEU A 276 -15.84 -4.11 30.38
N GLN A 277 -17.09 -3.63 30.39
CA GLN A 277 -17.86 -3.45 31.62
C GLN A 277 -18.37 -4.76 32.25
N ARG A 278 -18.33 -5.88 31.53
CA ARG A 278 -18.86 -7.14 32.07
C ARG A 278 -17.91 -7.72 33.12
N PRO A 279 -18.41 -8.28 34.22
CA PRO A 279 -17.58 -8.78 35.32
C PRO A 279 -16.53 -9.83 34.90
N GLU A 280 -16.81 -10.63 33.86
CA GLU A 280 -15.90 -11.64 33.34
C GLU A 280 -14.62 -11.06 32.71
N TYR A 281 -14.64 -9.83 32.22
CA TYR A 281 -13.50 -9.17 31.57
C TYR A 281 -12.80 -8.15 32.48
N GLY A 282 -12.86 -8.33 33.81
CA GLY A 282 -12.18 -7.48 34.79
C GLY A 282 -10.64 -7.36 34.57
N PRO A 283 -9.85 -7.00 35.59
CA PRO A 283 -8.44 -6.70 35.39
C PRO A 283 -7.67 -7.86 34.74
N ALA A 284 -6.72 -7.55 33.86
CA ALA A 284 -5.85 -8.56 33.26
C ALA A 284 -4.99 -9.23 34.32
N GLN A 285 -4.98 -10.57 34.28
CA GLN A 285 -4.45 -11.42 35.35
C GLN A 285 -3.15 -12.11 34.94
N PRO A 286 -2.22 -12.40 35.88
CA PRO A 286 -1.11 -13.31 35.64
C PRO A 286 -1.56 -14.62 35.00
N GLU A 287 -0.77 -15.16 34.07
CA GLU A 287 -1.10 -16.43 33.43
C GLU A 287 -1.28 -17.56 34.46
N THR A 288 -2.34 -18.35 34.32
CA THR A 288 -2.56 -19.53 35.18
C THR A 288 -1.98 -20.81 34.59
N SER A 289 -1.63 -20.78 33.30
CA SER A 289 -1.06 -21.92 32.56
C SER A 289 -0.08 -21.38 31.52
N PRO A 290 1.19 -21.84 31.52
CA PRO A 290 2.21 -21.32 30.61
C PRO A 290 1.77 -21.33 29.14
N GLY A 291 1.82 -20.16 28.51
CA GLY A 291 1.51 -20.01 27.08
C GLY A 291 0.03 -20.16 26.70
N LYS A 292 -0.89 -20.15 27.67
CA LYS A 292 -2.34 -20.17 27.43
C LYS A 292 -3.00 -18.89 27.95
N THR A 293 -3.99 -18.40 27.21
CA THR A 293 -4.83 -17.28 27.65
C THR A 293 -5.77 -17.72 28.77
N ASN A 294 -5.92 -16.86 29.78
CA ASN A 294 -6.89 -17.03 30.85
C ASN A 294 -8.33 -16.88 30.29
N PRO A 295 -9.31 -17.60 30.85
CA PRO A 295 -10.72 -17.51 30.44
C PRO A 295 -11.45 -16.26 30.97
N THR A 296 -10.77 -15.45 31.80
CA THR A 296 -11.32 -14.28 32.49
C THR A 296 -10.30 -13.15 32.50
N GLY A 297 -10.80 -11.92 32.66
CA GLY A 297 -10.03 -10.69 32.54
C GLY A 297 -9.98 -10.22 31.08
N TRP A 298 -9.83 -8.91 30.87
CA TRP A 298 -9.69 -8.37 29.51
C TRP A 298 -8.40 -8.86 28.81
N GLY A 299 -7.45 -9.39 29.57
CA GLY A 299 -6.24 -10.01 29.07
C GLY A 299 -5.53 -10.92 30.08
N THR A 300 -4.48 -11.59 29.60
CA THR A 300 -3.56 -12.45 30.33
C THR A 300 -2.19 -11.78 30.40
N LEU A 301 -1.59 -11.68 31.58
CA LEU A 301 -0.25 -11.16 31.81
C LEU A 301 0.76 -12.32 31.77
N THR A 302 1.40 -12.50 30.62
CA THR A 302 2.43 -13.53 30.42
C THR A 302 3.79 -13.01 30.94
N PRO A 303 4.46 -13.72 31.86
CA PRO A 303 5.71 -13.28 32.45
C PRO A 303 6.84 -13.28 31.41
N VAL A 304 7.67 -12.24 31.43
CA VAL A 304 8.87 -12.16 30.61
C VAL A 304 9.96 -13.01 31.27
N ILE A 305 10.23 -14.18 30.71
CA ILE A 305 11.21 -15.11 31.27
C ILE A 305 12.63 -14.72 30.85
N ASP A 306 13.54 -14.72 31.82
CA ASP A 306 14.97 -14.63 31.60
C ASP A 306 15.54 -16.00 31.20
N ASP A 307 15.94 -16.12 29.94
CA ASP A 307 16.39 -17.39 29.36
C ASP A 307 17.61 -18.00 30.09
N SER A 308 18.40 -17.17 30.79
CA SER A 308 19.57 -17.63 31.54
C SER A 308 19.24 -18.23 32.91
N THR A 309 18.10 -17.87 33.49
CA THR A 309 17.71 -18.29 34.85
C THR A 309 16.41 -19.11 34.88
N GLY A 310 15.62 -19.08 33.80
CA GLY A 310 14.29 -19.69 33.74
C GLY A 310 13.26 -19.01 34.64
N GLN A 311 13.58 -17.83 35.20
CA GLN A 311 12.72 -17.08 36.11
C GLN A 311 12.19 -15.82 35.43
N PRO A 312 11.03 -15.27 35.86
CA PRO A 312 10.58 -13.97 35.39
C PRO A 312 11.59 -12.86 35.68
N PHE A 313 11.78 -11.95 34.71
CA PHE A 313 12.44 -10.68 35.00
C PHE A 313 11.65 -9.94 36.07
N LYS A 314 12.38 -9.34 37.01
CA LYS A 314 11.83 -8.47 38.05
C LYS A 314 12.38 -7.07 37.91
N ASN A 315 11.55 -6.08 38.19
CA ASN A 315 11.98 -4.71 38.36
C ASN A 315 13.06 -4.63 39.43
N LYS A 316 14.20 -4.04 39.09
CA LYS A 316 15.32 -3.86 40.02
C LYS A 316 15.33 -2.46 40.61
N LYS A 317 14.78 -1.48 39.89
CA LYS A 317 14.82 -0.06 40.24
C LYS A 317 13.41 0.52 40.27
N GLY A 318 13.29 1.75 40.75
CA GLY A 318 12.04 2.50 40.75
C GLY A 318 11.03 2.06 41.83
N THR A 319 9.81 2.59 41.71
CA THR A 319 8.71 2.38 42.65
C THR A 319 8.15 0.96 42.64
N HIS A 320 8.48 0.18 41.62
CA HIS A 320 7.97 -1.17 41.41
C HIS A 320 9.04 -2.25 41.59
N ALA A 321 10.16 -1.93 42.24
CA ALA A 321 11.21 -2.91 42.52
C ALA A 321 10.62 -4.19 43.15
N GLY A 322 10.97 -5.35 42.60
CA GLY A 322 10.45 -6.67 43.00
C GLY A 322 9.25 -7.18 42.19
N ARG A 323 8.59 -6.36 41.37
CA ARG A 323 7.48 -6.79 40.50
C ARG A 323 7.96 -7.59 39.30
N ASN A 324 7.23 -8.65 38.97
CA ASN A 324 7.42 -9.41 37.74
C ASN A 324 7.08 -8.54 36.52
N GLN A 325 7.87 -8.69 35.47
CA GLN A 325 7.67 -8.07 34.17
C GLN A 325 6.72 -8.92 33.34
N TYR A 326 5.69 -8.31 32.78
CA TYR A 326 4.66 -8.98 32.01
C TYR A 326 4.50 -8.35 30.62
N ILE A 327 4.10 -9.20 29.67
CA ILE A 327 3.50 -8.79 28.40
C ILE A 327 2.01 -9.14 28.49
N PRO A 328 1.10 -8.17 28.31
CA PRO A 328 -0.32 -8.49 28.23
C PRO A 328 -0.62 -9.23 26.91
N VAL A 329 -1.64 -10.09 26.94
CA VAL A 329 -2.22 -10.81 25.80
C VAL A 329 -3.74 -10.66 25.91
N PHE A 330 -4.40 -10.16 24.88
CA PHE A 330 -5.82 -9.84 24.92
C PHE A 330 -6.67 -11.11 24.99
N HIS A 331 -7.80 -11.02 25.66
CA HIS A 331 -8.81 -12.07 25.59
C HIS A 331 -9.28 -12.27 24.13
N PRO A 332 -9.48 -13.50 23.63
CA PRO A 332 -9.87 -13.77 22.24
C PRO A 332 -11.12 -12.99 21.76
N ASP A 333 -12.12 -12.80 22.63
CA ASP A 333 -13.30 -12.00 22.28
C ASP A 333 -12.96 -10.52 22.05
N ILE A 334 -12.06 -9.96 22.87
CA ILE A 334 -11.60 -8.57 22.74
C ILE A 334 -10.80 -8.40 21.45
N VAL A 335 -9.97 -9.40 21.10
CA VAL A 335 -9.22 -9.45 19.84
C VAL A 335 -10.16 -9.26 18.64
N SER A 336 -11.23 -10.08 18.58
CA SER A 336 -12.20 -10.06 17.48
C SER A 336 -12.90 -8.70 17.34
N PHE A 337 -13.42 -8.14 18.44
CA PHE A 337 -14.09 -6.83 18.42
C PHE A 337 -13.15 -5.68 18.05
N ALA A 338 -11.95 -5.67 18.64
CA ALA A 338 -10.97 -4.61 18.39
C ALA A 338 -10.47 -4.64 16.93
N GLY A 339 -10.25 -5.83 16.35
CA GLY A 339 -9.88 -5.98 14.94
C GLY A 339 -10.91 -5.29 14.02
N GLN A 340 -12.18 -5.67 14.11
CA GLN A 340 -13.24 -5.09 13.26
C GLN A 340 -13.40 -3.56 13.41
N ALA A 341 -13.14 -3.01 14.60
CA ALA A 341 -13.16 -1.57 14.81
C ALA A 341 -11.94 -0.88 14.18
N VAL A 342 -10.75 -1.46 14.35
CA VAL A 342 -9.49 -0.96 13.75
C VAL A 342 -9.59 -0.94 12.22
N ALA A 343 -10.21 -1.94 11.59
CA ALA A 343 -10.56 -1.98 10.17
C ALA A 343 -11.11 -0.68 9.62
N ARG A 344 -12.28 -0.37 10.15
CA ARG A 344 -13.13 0.71 9.67
C ARG A 344 -12.48 2.04 10.01
N LEU A 345 -11.98 2.18 11.24
CA LEU A 345 -11.32 3.41 11.68
C LEU A 345 -10.08 3.71 10.84
N SER A 346 -9.27 2.70 10.51
CA SER A 346 -8.08 2.87 9.66
C SER A 346 -8.46 3.45 8.30
N SER A 347 -9.55 2.96 7.69
CA SER A 347 -10.05 3.52 6.42
C SER A 347 -10.46 5.00 6.54
N THR A 348 -11.12 5.39 7.65
CA THR A 348 -11.53 6.79 7.87
C THR A 348 -10.36 7.72 8.17
N VAL A 349 -9.33 7.24 8.86
CA VAL A 349 -8.09 7.99 9.13
C VAL A 349 -7.27 8.13 7.85
N LYS A 350 -7.16 7.06 7.06
CA LYS A 350 -6.57 7.17 5.73
C LYS A 350 -7.37 8.16 4.91
N ASP A 351 -8.72 8.12 4.89
CA ASP A 351 -9.53 9.06 4.09
C ASP A 351 -9.49 10.54 4.51
N ASP A 352 -8.83 10.88 5.62
CA ASP A 352 -8.77 12.23 6.12
C ASP A 352 -7.60 13.05 5.50
N PRO A 353 -7.88 14.05 4.64
CA PRO A 353 -6.83 14.88 4.03
C PRO A 353 -6.00 15.67 5.05
N SER A 354 -6.51 15.93 6.26
CA SER A 354 -5.72 16.64 7.29
C SER A 354 -4.67 15.76 7.95
N LEU A 355 -4.73 14.44 7.73
CA LEU A 355 -3.82 13.44 8.30
C LEU A 355 -2.86 12.87 7.25
N GLY A 356 -2.70 13.49 6.09
CA GLY A 356 -1.68 13.04 5.15
C GLY A 356 -1.16 14.11 4.22
N ALA A 357 -0.25 13.69 3.35
CA ALA A 357 0.51 14.59 2.49
C ALA A 357 0.71 14.00 1.08
N ASP A 358 0.77 14.89 0.09
CA ASP A 358 1.30 14.57 -1.24
C ASP A 358 2.81 14.82 -1.24
N VAL A 359 3.58 13.76 -1.48
CA VAL A 359 5.05 13.79 -1.42
C VAL A 359 5.70 13.79 -2.79
N THR A 360 4.93 13.92 -3.87
CA THR A 360 5.42 13.87 -5.26
C THR A 360 6.60 14.82 -5.51
N ALA A 361 6.56 16.02 -4.93
CA ALA A 361 7.61 17.03 -5.05
C ALA A 361 8.49 17.17 -3.79
N MET A 362 8.41 16.21 -2.84
CA MET A 362 9.03 16.33 -1.51
C MET A 362 10.02 15.20 -1.20
N ILE A 363 10.57 14.53 -2.21
CA ILE A 363 11.55 13.45 -2.02
C ILE A 363 12.83 14.04 -1.37
N PRO A 364 13.18 13.63 -0.13
CA PRO A 364 14.33 14.17 0.60
C PRO A 364 15.65 13.67 0.02
N LYS A 365 16.68 14.52 0.01
CA LYS A 365 18.03 14.19 -0.47
C LYS A 365 18.99 13.83 0.67
N PRO A 366 20.13 13.17 0.37
CA PRO A 366 21.21 12.95 1.33
C PRO A 366 21.64 14.23 2.08
N GLY A 367 21.38 14.26 3.39
CA GLY A 367 21.77 15.36 4.28
C GLY A 367 20.67 16.38 4.57
N ASP A 368 19.50 16.28 3.93
CA ASP A 368 18.37 17.17 4.19
C ASP A 368 17.86 17.03 5.64
N PRO A 369 17.32 18.09 6.26
CA PRO A 369 16.61 18.01 7.53
C PRO A 369 15.19 17.43 7.33
N ALA A 370 14.58 16.92 8.40
CA ALA A 370 13.24 16.36 8.31
C ALA A 370 12.24 17.44 7.88
N ASN A 371 11.35 17.11 6.94
CA ASN A 371 10.41 18.09 6.38
C ASN A 371 9.30 18.41 7.41
N PRO A 372 9.22 19.66 7.92
CA PRO A 372 8.20 20.03 8.87
C PRO A 372 6.77 19.95 8.32
N ALA A 373 6.61 20.03 7.00
CA ALA A 373 5.30 19.91 6.34
C ALA A 373 4.68 18.51 6.46
N LEU A 374 5.48 17.51 6.84
CA LEU A 374 5.04 16.13 7.04
C LEU A 374 4.79 15.80 8.52
N ALA A 375 5.00 16.75 9.43
CA ALA A 375 4.65 16.56 10.83
C ALA A 375 3.15 16.34 10.98
N GLY A 376 2.76 15.27 11.69
CA GLY A 376 1.36 14.90 11.84
C GLY A 376 0.79 14.03 10.71
N ALA A 377 1.51 13.81 9.61
CA ALA A 377 1.04 12.96 8.52
C ALA A 377 1.04 11.47 8.94
N MET A 378 -0.12 10.83 8.85
CA MET A 378 -0.37 9.40 9.09
C MET A 378 -0.31 8.55 7.81
N TRP A 379 -0.34 9.20 6.65
CA TRP A 379 -0.21 8.55 5.35
C TRP A 379 0.40 9.55 4.36
N VAL A 380 1.03 9.00 3.32
CA VAL A 380 1.55 9.77 2.21
C VAL A 380 1.01 9.20 0.91
N ARG A 381 0.80 10.08 -0.07
CA ARG A 381 0.52 9.67 -1.45
C ARG A 381 1.56 10.25 -2.38
N ARG A 382 1.73 9.60 -3.52
CA ARG A 382 2.54 10.09 -4.62
C ARG A 382 1.80 9.93 -5.92
N ASP A 383 2.05 10.83 -6.86
CA ASP A 383 1.51 10.75 -8.20
C ASP A 383 2.13 9.58 -8.99
N GLY A 384 1.26 8.85 -9.67
CA GLY A 384 1.61 7.73 -10.52
C GLY A 384 2.22 8.16 -11.86
N VAL A 385 2.96 7.24 -12.46
CA VAL A 385 3.57 7.41 -13.79
C VAL A 385 3.26 6.17 -14.61
N SER A 386 2.63 6.34 -15.79
CA SER A 386 2.29 5.22 -16.66
C SER A 386 3.18 5.09 -17.90
N PHE A 387 3.95 6.12 -18.25
CA PHE A 387 4.84 6.12 -19.42
C PHE A 387 6.06 7.03 -19.24
N VAL A 388 7.07 6.82 -20.09
CA VAL A 388 8.24 7.70 -20.23
C VAL A 388 8.05 8.62 -21.44
N ASP A 389 7.97 9.92 -21.21
CA ASP A 389 7.90 10.92 -22.28
C ASP A 389 9.29 11.20 -22.87
N GLN A 390 9.44 11.05 -24.18
CA GLN A 390 10.64 11.38 -24.94
C GLN A 390 10.38 12.43 -26.04
N SER A 391 9.28 13.18 -25.95
CA SER A 391 8.94 14.24 -26.93
C SER A 391 10.01 15.35 -27.02
N PRO A 392 10.16 16.04 -28.17
CA PRO A 392 11.11 17.14 -28.33
C PRO A 392 10.85 18.27 -27.32
N GLY A 393 11.92 18.75 -26.65
CA GLY A 393 11.82 19.73 -25.55
C GLY A 393 11.90 19.09 -24.16
N GLY A 394 11.77 17.77 -24.06
CA GLY A 394 12.22 17.02 -22.89
C GLY A 394 13.75 17.02 -22.77
N THR A 395 14.29 16.90 -21.55
CA THR A 395 15.73 16.82 -21.29
C THR A 395 16.33 15.56 -21.95
N GLN A 396 16.69 15.64 -23.22
CA GLN A 396 17.46 14.60 -23.92
C GLN A 396 18.60 15.22 -24.75
N SER A 397 19.68 15.56 -24.06
CA SER A 397 20.97 15.89 -24.65
C SER A 397 22.01 14.87 -24.16
N GLY A 398 22.41 13.91 -25.01
CA GLY A 398 23.47 12.94 -24.73
C GLY A 398 23.22 11.52 -25.25
N SER A 399 24.20 10.63 -25.10
CA SER A 399 24.01 9.17 -25.17
C SER A 399 23.30 8.71 -23.90
N GLY A 400 22.16 8.03 -24.00
CA GLY A 400 21.42 7.58 -22.83
C GLY A 400 22.12 6.47 -22.04
N PRO A 401 21.55 6.04 -20.89
CA PRO A 401 22.22 5.13 -19.97
C PRO A 401 22.38 3.75 -20.60
N ALA A 402 23.50 3.09 -20.30
CA ALA A 402 23.81 1.75 -20.82
C ALA A 402 22.84 0.66 -20.35
N MET A 403 22.18 0.88 -19.22
CA MET A 403 21.16 0.01 -18.66
C MET A 403 20.02 0.86 -18.09
N ALA A 404 18.80 0.33 -18.10
CA ALA A 404 17.61 0.96 -17.55
C ALA A 404 16.70 -0.08 -16.90
N LEU A 405 15.81 0.35 -16.01
CA LEU A 405 14.77 -0.52 -15.48
C LEU A 405 13.77 -0.85 -16.59
N LYS A 406 13.28 -2.09 -16.58
CA LYS A 406 12.10 -2.43 -17.39
C LYS A 406 10.87 -1.64 -16.94
N GLN A 407 10.57 -1.68 -15.65
CA GLN A 407 9.49 -0.91 -15.04
C GLN A 407 10.03 0.37 -14.43
N ILE A 408 9.57 1.51 -14.95
CA ILE A 408 9.91 2.86 -14.52
C ILE A 408 8.67 3.49 -13.88
N GLY A 409 8.90 4.26 -12.82
CA GLY A 409 7.85 4.95 -12.07
C GLY A 409 7.79 4.49 -10.62
N PRO A 410 6.99 5.17 -9.79
CA PRO A 410 6.71 4.68 -8.45
C PRO A 410 5.91 3.38 -8.53
N GLN A 411 6.33 2.38 -7.79
CA GLN A 411 5.50 1.22 -7.42
C GLN A 411 4.58 1.63 -6.28
N ASN A 412 3.80 0.68 -5.76
CA ASN A 412 2.99 0.90 -4.57
C ASN A 412 3.89 1.14 -3.35
N GLY A 413 4.20 2.38 -2.99
CA GLY A 413 5.01 2.70 -1.81
C GLY A 413 6.55 2.55 -1.97
N LEU A 414 7.07 2.27 -3.17
CA LEU A 414 8.52 2.18 -3.44
C LEU A 414 8.87 2.88 -4.76
N GLN A 415 10.05 3.49 -4.86
CA GLN A 415 10.65 3.83 -6.16
C GLN A 415 12.11 3.43 -6.23
N VAL A 416 12.54 2.92 -7.39
CA VAL A 416 13.94 2.64 -7.70
C VAL A 416 14.39 3.60 -8.81
N LEU A 417 15.50 4.30 -8.58
CA LEU A 417 16.06 5.32 -9.47
C LEU A 417 17.55 4.99 -9.75
N PRO A 418 17.85 4.23 -10.81
CA PRO A 418 19.23 3.96 -11.19
C PRO A 418 19.80 5.06 -12.08
N THR A 419 21.08 5.32 -11.87
CA THR A 419 21.95 6.09 -12.76
C THR A 419 23.09 5.18 -13.19
N VAL A 420 23.37 5.14 -14.49
CA VAL A 420 24.35 4.21 -15.06
C VAL A 420 25.45 4.98 -15.77
N ALA A 421 26.66 4.88 -15.26
CA ALA A 421 27.85 5.43 -15.89
C ALA A 421 28.62 4.32 -16.60
N GLN A 422 29.12 4.61 -17.81
CA GLN A 422 30.04 3.72 -18.50
C GLN A 422 31.46 3.90 -17.94
N ASN A 423 32.07 2.80 -17.48
CA ASN A 423 33.45 2.78 -16.99
C ASN A 423 34.24 1.69 -17.73
N GLY A 424 34.73 2.03 -18.93
CA GLY A 424 35.30 1.05 -19.86
C GLY A 424 34.21 0.14 -20.44
N ASN A 425 34.40 -1.18 -20.40
CA ASN A 425 33.41 -2.17 -20.87
C ASN A 425 32.42 -2.64 -19.78
N THR A 426 32.47 -2.07 -18.58
CA THR A 426 31.68 -2.54 -17.44
C THR A 426 30.77 -1.42 -16.94
N PRO A 427 29.44 -1.60 -16.98
CA PRO A 427 28.51 -0.63 -16.42
C PRO A 427 28.71 -0.48 -14.91
N GLN A 428 28.81 0.77 -14.46
CA GLN A 428 28.75 1.11 -13.04
C GLN A 428 27.37 1.70 -12.75
N VAL A 429 26.61 1.03 -11.88
CA VAL A 429 25.26 1.45 -11.49
C VAL A 429 25.34 2.15 -10.15
N SER A 430 24.73 3.32 -10.04
CA SER A 430 24.40 3.98 -8.78
C SER A 430 22.89 4.02 -8.64
N MET A 431 22.36 3.35 -7.63
CA MET A 431 20.94 3.15 -7.40
C MET A 431 20.51 3.92 -6.16
N GLU A 432 19.49 4.77 -6.33
CA GLU A 432 18.71 5.35 -5.26
C GLU A 432 17.41 4.56 -5.12
N VAL A 433 17.04 4.18 -3.90
CA VAL A 433 15.79 3.47 -3.63
C VAL A 433 15.06 4.20 -2.52
N ASP A 434 13.82 4.59 -2.80
CA ASP A 434 12.94 5.32 -1.90
C ASP A 434 11.81 4.42 -1.42
N ASN A 435 11.52 4.48 -0.11
CA ASN A 435 10.44 3.72 0.50
C ASN A 435 9.49 4.66 1.26
N PHE A 436 8.28 4.80 0.70
CA PHE A 436 7.26 5.73 1.17
C PHE A 436 6.38 5.13 2.26
N TYR A 437 6.41 3.80 2.41
CA TYR A 437 5.57 3.08 3.37
C TYR A 437 6.28 2.85 4.70
N VAL A 438 5.48 2.74 5.78
CA VAL A 438 5.96 2.61 7.16
C VAL A 438 6.50 1.19 7.47
N ARG A 439 7.47 0.71 6.67
CA ARG A 439 8.18 -0.56 6.87
C ARG A 439 9.66 -0.47 6.54
N PHE A 440 10.45 -1.41 7.04
CA PHE A 440 11.82 -1.65 6.62
C PHE A 440 11.88 -2.75 5.55
N LEU A 441 12.83 -2.64 4.64
CA LEU A 441 13.09 -3.59 3.57
C LEU A 441 14.56 -4.02 3.57
N GLY A 442 14.83 -5.30 3.35
CA GLY A 442 16.15 -5.77 2.92
C GLY A 442 16.28 -5.61 1.41
N VAL A 443 17.33 -4.95 0.95
CA VAL A 443 17.61 -4.77 -0.49
C VAL A 443 18.68 -5.75 -0.94
N TYR A 444 18.42 -6.50 -2.00
CA TYR A 444 19.29 -7.53 -2.55
C TYR A 444 19.47 -7.39 -4.06
N LEU A 445 20.56 -7.94 -4.57
CA LEU A 445 20.82 -8.10 -6.00
C LEU A 445 20.87 -9.59 -6.37
N GLN A 446 20.17 -9.95 -7.43
CA GLN A 446 20.35 -11.20 -8.17
C GLN A 446 20.92 -10.91 -9.55
N PHE A 447 21.71 -11.85 -10.06
CA PHE A 447 22.43 -11.72 -11.33
C PHE A 447 22.00 -12.81 -12.30
N PHE A 448 21.68 -12.44 -13.54
CA PHE A 448 21.27 -13.38 -14.58
C PHE A 448 22.17 -13.25 -15.81
N GLN A 449 22.48 -14.39 -16.43
CA GLN A 449 23.09 -14.40 -17.75
C GLN A 449 22.12 -13.82 -18.79
N PRO A 450 22.64 -13.21 -19.89
CA PRO A 450 21.79 -12.74 -20.98
C PRO A 450 20.83 -13.85 -21.47
N GLY A 451 19.52 -13.58 -21.43
CA GLY A 451 18.47 -14.51 -21.87
C GLY A 451 18.09 -15.62 -20.88
N SER A 452 18.78 -15.75 -19.74
CA SER A 452 18.44 -16.74 -18.70
C SER A 452 17.38 -16.21 -17.73
N GLN A 453 16.46 -17.08 -17.30
CA GLN A 453 15.52 -16.83 -16.21
C GLN A 453 15.98 -17.45 -14.87
N THR A 454 17.11 -18.14 -14.84
CA THR A 454 17.68 -18.75 -13.64
C THR A 454 18.78 -17.85 -13.06
N PRO A 455 18.72 -17.50 -11.76
CA PRO A 455 19.74 -16.66 -11.14
C PRO A 455 21.07 -17.42 -11.01
N LEU A 456 22.18 -16.68 -11.13
CA LEU A 456 23.53 -17.18 -10.90
C LEU A 456 23.77 -17.36 -9.40
N THR A 457 24.38 -18.48 -9.02
CA THR A 457 24.91 -18.68 -7.66
C THR A 457 26.06 -17.71 -7.42
N LEU A 458 26.03 -16.95 -6.33
CA LEU A 458 27.01 -15.88 -6.08
C LEU A 458 28.46 -16.38 -6.07
N SER A 459 28.70 -17.57 -5.51
CA SER A 459 30.03 -18.19 -5.44
C SER A 459 30.64 -18.52 -6.81
N THR A 460 29.83 -18.56 -7.87
CA THR A 460 30.28 -18.79 -9.25
C THR A 460 30.66 -17.50 -9.99
N ILE A 461 30.33 -16.33 -9.43
CA ILE A 461 30.61 -15.02 -10.03
C ILE A 461 32.03 -14.59 -9.62
N PRO A 462 32.98 -14.46 -10.57
CA PRO A 462 34.37 -14.10 -10.25
C PRO A 462 34.49 -12.77 -9.51
N GLU A 463 33.73 -11.76 -9.92
CA GLU A 463 33.73 -10.42 -9.32
C GLU A 463 33.16 -10.40 -7.91
N TYR A 464 32.22 -11.31 -7.58
CA TYR A 464 31.70 -11.47 -6.23
C TYR A 464 32.77 -12.08 -5.32
N THR A 465 33.39 -13.19 -5.74
CA THR A 465 34.45 -13.85 -4.96
C THR A 465 35.69 -12.96 -4.77
N ALA A 466 35.96 -12.07 -5.73
CA ALA A 466 37.01 -11.06 -5.64
C ALA A 466 36.63 -9.84 -4.76
N GLY A 467 35.35 -9.69 -4.38
CA GLY A 467 34.84 -8.55 -3.61
C GLY A 467 34.86 -7.23 -4.38
N THR A 468 34.67 -7.28 -5.71
CA THR A 468 34.77 -6.13 -6.60
C THR A 468 33.45 -5.59 -7.12
N ILE A 469 32.33 -6.31 -6.92
CA ILE A 469 30.98 -5.84 -7.26
C ILE A 469 30.63 -4.63 -6.37
N ILE A 470 30.68 -4.82 -5.04
CA ILE A 470 30.59 -3.77 -4.03
C ILE A 470 31.85 -3.86 -3.17
N SER A 471 32.64 -2.79 -3.13
CA SER A 471 33.90 -2.78 -2.37
C SER A 471 33.64 -2.82 -0.87
N GLY A 472 34.13 -3.87 -0.20
CA GLY A 472 33.97 -4.04 1.25
C GLY A 472 32.64 -4.66 1.66
N HIS A 473 31.96 -5.31 0.72
CA HIS A 473 30.76 -6.10 0.96
C HIS A 473 30.94 -7.11 2.11
N ASP A 474 29.89 -7.26 2.91
CA ASP A 474 29.81 -8.21 4.02
C ASP A 474 28.79 -9.31 3.69
N PRO A 475 29.23 -10.55 3.47
CA PRO A 475 28.35 -11.63 3.00
C PRO A 475 27.49 -12.26 4.11
N CYS A 476 27.51 -11.74 5.35
CA CYS A 476 26.80 -12.35 6.48
C CYS A 476 25.27 -12.46 6.30
N LEU A 477 24.67 -11.63 5.44
CA LEU A 477 23.23 -11.65 5.13
C LEU A 477 22.94 -12.09 3.69
N ASP A 478 23.95 -12.53 2.95
CA ASP A 478 23.76 -13.07 1.61
C ASP A 478 23.15 -14.47 1.68
N THR A 479 22.38 -14.81 0.65
CA THR A 479 21.92 -16.17 0.42
C THR A 479 22.83 -16.84 -0.63
N ALA A 480 22.43 -18.00 -1.16
CA ALA A 480 23.16 -18.66 -2.25
C ALA A 480 23.17 -17.83 -3.55
N THR A 481 22.11 -17.06 -3.81
CA THR A 481 21.83 -16.39 -5.09
C THR A 481 21.52 -14.89 -4.93
N GLU A 482 21.21 -14.41 -3.73
CA GLU A 482 20.88 -13.02 -3.43
C GLU A 482 22.00 -12.34 -2.64
N MET A 483 22.63 -11.33 -3.24
CA MET A 483 23.66 -10.52 -2.58
C MET A 483 22.99 -9.39 -1.81
N PHE A 484 23.10 -9.38 -0.49
CA PHE A 484 22.54 -8.33 0.36
C PHE A 484 23.27 -7.00 0.13
N VAL A 485 22.53 -5.91 0.04
CA VAL A 485 23.08 -4.57 -0.23
C VAL A 485 22.97 -3.69 1.01
N SER A 486 21.74 -3.53 1.50
CA SER A 486 21.45 -2.64 2.61
C SER A 486 20.06 -2.89 3.18
N VAL A 487 19.87 -2.45 4.41
CA VAL A 487 18.55 -2.18 4.97
C VAL A 487 18.05 -0.83 4.44
N LEU A 488 16.80 -0.78 4.00
CA LEU A 488 16.08 0.39 3.54
C LEU A 488 14.95 0.71 4.53
N GLY A 489 15.03 1.85 5.21
CA GLY A 489 14.00 2.30 6.14
C GLY A 489 12.86 3.07 5.47
N PRO A 490 11.83 3.49 6.23
CA PRO A 490 10.79 4.41 5.77
C PRO A 490 11.31 5.85 5.67
N MET A 491 10.85 6.64 4.70
CA MET A 491 11.48 7.94 4.37
C MET A 491 10.79 9.20 4.89
N PHE A 492 9.52 9.11 5.31
CA PHE A 492 8.74 10.29 5.69
C PHE A 492 8.36 10.28 7.14
N THR A 493 7.50 9.36 7.56
CA THR A 493 6.93 9.35 8.90
C THR A 493 6.80 7.93 9.43
N VAL A 494 7.02 7.76 10.73
CA VAL A 494 6.56 6.57 11.48
C VAL A 494 5.68 7.10 12.59
N LEU A 495 4.42 6.64 12.62
CA LEU A 495 3.43 7.07 13.61
C LEU A 495 3.34 8.61 13.73
N ALA A 496 3.32 9.28 12.56
CA ALA A 496 3.32 10.74 12.37
C ALA A 496 4.55 11.53 12.86
N ILE A 497 5.61 10.86 13.29
CA ILE A 497 6.89 11.51 13.56
C ILE A 497 7.71 11.52 12.27
N PRO A 498 8.12 12.71 11.78
CA PRO A 498 9.04 12.79 10.66
C PRO A 498 10.35 12.07 10.96
N ILE A 499 10.77 11.20 10.03
CA ILE A 499 12.01 10.43 10.12
C ILE A 499 12.88 10.66 8.89
N LEU A 500 14.18 10.38 9.04
CA LEU A 500 15.16 10.46 7.97
C LEU A 500 16.28 9.45 8.17
N PRO A 501 16.88 8.91 7.08
CA PRO A 501 16.36 8.74 5.73
C PRO A 501 15.88 7.30 5.48
N GLY A 502 14.78 7.18 4.74
CA GLY A 502 14.33 5.94 4.14
C GLY A 502 14.69 5.83 2.67
N PHE A 503 15.88 6.34 2.33
CA PHE A 503 16.49 6.09 1.05
C PHE A 503 17.85 5.44 1.24
N ILE A 504 18.23 4.60 0.29
CA ILE A 504 19.60 4.12 0.17
C ILE A 504 20.18 4.59 -1.15
N THR A 505 21.42 5.07 -1.11
CA THR A 505 22.21 5.30 -2.32
C THR A 505 23.35 4.29 -2.34
N THR A 506 23.27 3.32 -3.23
CA THR A 506 24.27 2.25 -3.36
C THR A 506 24.89 2.28 -4.74
N SER A 507 26.15 1.84 -4.86
CA SER A 507 26.79 1.69 -6.16
C SER A 507 27.44 0.33 -6.29
N PHE A 508 27.26 -0.29 -7.45
CA PHE A 508 27.81 -1.60 -7.77
C PHE A 508 28.29 -1.67 -9.21
N LYS A 509 29.22 -2.58 -9.48
CA LYS A 509 29.68 -2.90 -10.83
C LYS A 509 28.93 -4.13 -11.34
N VAL A 510 28.41 -4.05 -12.55
CA VAL A 510 27.74 -5.19 -13.19
C VAL A 510 28.80 -6.22 -13.61
N PRO A 511 28.73 -7.49 -13.17
CA PRO A 511 29.69 -8.51 -13.59
C PRO A 511 29.68 -8.73 -15.11
N ALA A 512 30.82 -9.11 -15.69
CA ALA A 512 30.96 -9.19 -17.15
C ALA A 512 30.07 -10.27 -17.80
N SER A 513 29.68 -11.31 -17.06
CA SER A 513 28.82 -12.41 -17.53
C SER A 513 27.32 -12.12 -17.39
N VAL A 514 26.93 -10.95 -16.90
CA VAL A 514 25.56 -10.62 -16.51
C VAL A 514 24.88 -9.75 -17.56
N GLY A 515 23.66 -10.13 -17.95
CA GLY A 515 22.79 -9.36 -18.85
C GLY A 515 21.65 -8.63 -18.13
N THR A 516 21.24 -9.14 -16.97
CA THR A 516 20.17 -8.57 -16.14
C THR A 516 20.58 -8.57 -14.68
N VAL A 517 20.38 -7.45 -14.01
CA VAL A 517 20.48 -7.34 -12.55
C VAL A 517 19.08 -7.15 -12.00
N ARG A 518 18.60 -8.11 -11.20
CA ARG A 518 17.32 -8.01 -10.51
C ARG A 518 17.55 -7.44 -9.13
N ILE A 519 16.83 -6.37 -8.84
CA ILE A 519 16.81 -5.69 -7.55
C ILE A 519 15.58 -6.17 -6.80
N LEU A 520 15.82 -6.76 -5.64
CA LEU A 520 14.77 -7.21 -4.72
C LEU A 520 14.74 -6.27 -3.53
N ALA A 521 13.55 -5.80 -3.15
CA ALA A 521 13.33 -5.11 -1.88
C ALA A 521 12.24 -5.84 -1.10
N SER A 522 12.64 -6.45 0.02
CA SER A 522 11.88 -7.51 0.67
C SER A 522 11.60 -7.23 2.15
N GLY A 523 10.41 -7.56 2.61
CA GLY A 523 10.00 -7.41 4.01
C GLY A 523 8.54 -7.80 4.21
N ILE A 524 7.95 -7.34 5.30
CA ILE A 524 6.56 -7.69 5.65
C ILE A 524 5.55 -7.05 4.68
N GLY A 525 4.76 -7.85 3.95
CA GLY A 525 3.75 -7.44 2.98
C GLY A 525 2.64 -8.47 2.78
N ALA A 526 2.24 -8.70 1.52
CA ALA A 526 1.21 -9.65 1.09
C ALA A 526 1.51 -10.18 -0.33
N GLY A 527 0.64 -11.04 -0.86
CA GLY A 527 0.71 -11.53 -2.25
C GLY A 527 1.66 -12.71 -2.45
N SER A 528 2.18 -12.87 -3.68
CA SER A 528 3.10 -13.96 -4.04
C SER A 528 4.39 -13.97 -3.21
N ASN A 529 4.72 -15.12 -2.63
CA ASN A 529 5.97 -15.31 -1.89
C ASN A 529 7.00 -16.09 -2.71
N ASN A 530 7.67 -15.40 -3.62
CA ASN A 530 8.66 -15.99 -4.54
C ASN A 530 10.10 -15.90 -4.03
N TYR A 531 10.35 -15.15 -2.95
CA TYR A 531 11.69 -14.86 -2.41
C TYR A 531 11.74 -14.97 -0.88
N PRO A 532 11.31 -16.11 -0.29
CA PRO A 532 11.16 -16.25 1.15
C PRO A 532 12.46 -15.99 1.93
N ASP A 533 13.62 -16.35 1.36
CA ASP A 533 14.93 -16.20 2.01
C ASP A 533 15.37 -14.73 2.19
N THR A 534 14.67 -13.78 1.56
CA THR A 534 15.02 -12.35 1.58
C THR A 534 14.18 -11.52 2.57
N LEU A 535 13.16 -12.10 3.20
CA LEU A 535 12.15 -11.36 3.97
C LEU A 535 12.63 -10.93 5.37
N VAL A 536 13.43 -11.79 6.02
CA VAL A 536 13.75 -11.72 7.46
C VAL A 536 14.32 -10.37 7.91
N VAL A 537 15.15 -9.75 7.09
CA VAL A 537 15.79 -8.46 7.42
C VAL A 537 14.76 -7.35 7.53
N GLY A 538 13.86 -7.23 6.55
CA GLY A 538 12.82 -6.20 6.56
C GLY A 538 11.82 -6.41 7.69
N GLU A 539 11.45 -7.66 7.96
CA GLU A 539 10.46 -8.03 8.97
C GLU A 539 10.92 -7.72 10.40
N VAL A 540 12.13 -8.18 10.76
CA VAL A 540 12.71 -7.95 12.09
C VAL A 540 12.93 -6.46 12.33
N MET A 541 13.46 -5.73 11.35
CA MET A 541 13.68 -4.29 11.47
C MET A 541 12.38 -3.50 11.58
N THR A 542 11.34 -3.88 10.82
CA THR A 542 10.01 -3.26 10.95
C THR A 542 9.44 -3.47 12.34
N GLY A 543 9.48 -4.71 12.84
CA GLY A 543 8.91 -5.04 14.14
C GLY A 543 9.60 -4.35 15.31
N LEU A 544 10.93 -4.40 15.35
CA LEU A 544 11.69 -3.84 16.46
C LEU A 544 11.80 -2.32 16.39
N ILE A 545 12.03 -1.73 15.21
CA ILE A 545 12.31 -0.30 15.10
C ILE A 545 11.04 0.54 14.92
N ASN A 546 10.21 0.28 13.90
CA ASN A 546 9.05 1.13 13.63
C ASN A 546 8.04 1.08 14.77
N TYR A 547 7.86 -0.09 15.36
CA TYR A 547 6.84 -0.33 16.37
C TYR A 547 7.43 -0.45 17.77
N GLY A 548 8.44 -1.31 17.96
CA GLY A 548 8.97 -1.58 19.29
C GLY A 548 9.68 -0.39 19.94
N VAL A 549 10.66 0.24 19.27
CA VAL A 549 11.37 1.42 19.80
C VAL A 549 10.41 2.57 20.04
N THR A 550 9.46 2.77 19.12
CA THR A 550 8.44 3.81 19.22
C THR A 550 7.53 3.60 20.44
N ALA A 551 7.10 2.36 20.67
CA ALA A 551 6.33 1.98 21.85
C ALA A 551 7.10 2.28 23.16
N ALA A 552 8.38 1.91 23.20
CA ALA A 552 9.24 2.15 24.36
C ALA A 552 9.40 3.65 24.67
N LEU A 553 9.62 4.47 23.64
CA LEU A 553 9.76 5.91 23.82
C LEU A 553 8.44 6.59 24.22
N CYS A 554 7.31 6.14 23.69
CA CYS A 554 6.01 6.68 24.09
C CYS A 554 5.67 6.35 25.55
N ALA A 555 5.94 5.11 25.98
CA ALA A 555 5.69 4.66 27.34
C ALA A 555 6.40 5.52 28.39
N VAL A 556 7.63 5.93 28.11
CA VAL A 556 8.43 6.81 28.99
C VAL A 556 8.18 8.31 28.77
N GLY A 557 7.25 8.69 27.89
CA GLY A 557 6.94 10.10 27.58
C GLY A 557 8.06 10.81 26.81
N ALA A 558 8.82 10.08 25.99
CA ALA A 558 9.95 10.60 25.20
C ALA A 558 9.76 10.41 23.69
N ALA A 559 8.51 10.42 23.22
CA ALA A 559 8.12 10.24 21.81
C ALA A 559 8.91 11.14 20.85
N ALA A 560 9.15 12.41 21.22
CA ALA A 560 9.94 13.36 20.43
C ALA A 560 11.39 12.92 20.19
N GLY A 561 11.93 12.03 21.05
CA GLY A 561 13.26 11.45 20.92
C GLY A 561 13.42 10.46 19.77
N PHE A 562 12.31 9.96 19.19
CA PHE A 562 12.35 8.92 18.16
C PHE A 562 13.12 9.35 16.91
N SER A 563 12.85 10.56 16.41
CA SER A 563 13.57 11.11 15.24
C SER A 563 15.09 11.16 15.47
N VAL A 564 15.51 11.41 16.71
CA VAL A 564 16.93 11.45 17.07
C VAL A 564 17.52 10.05 17.14
N VAL A 565 16.83 9.09 17.79
CA VAL A 565 17.26 7.69 17.84
C VAL A 565 17.43 7.12 16.43
N MET A 566 16.48 7.41 15.54
CA MET A 566 16.55 7.04 14.12
C MET A 566 17.81 7.61 13.47
N ARG A 567 18.04 8.91 13.58
CA ARG A 567 19.17 9.61 12.95
C ARG A 567 20.53 9.21 13.50
N THR A 568 20.66 9.00 14.80
CA THR A 568 21.97 8.79 15.45
C THR A 568 22.38 7.35 15.56
N VAL A 569 21.43 6.41 15.60
CA VAL A 569 21.71 4.98 15.82
C VAL A 569 21.16 4.11 14.70
N VAL A 570 19.85 4.18 14.45
CA VAL A 570 19.23 3.24 13.51
C VAL A 570 19.80 3.41 12.11
N VAL A 571 19.81 4.64 11.59
CA VAL A 571 20.25 4.93 10.23
C VAL A 571 21.73 4.63 10.01
N PRO A 572 22.67 5.11 10.86
CA PRO A 572 24.09 4.85 10.63
C PRO A 572 24.49 3.37 10.76
N PHE A 573 23.70 2.58 11.50
CA PHE A 573 24.03 1.19 11.83
C PHE A 573 22.97 0.18 11.42
N ALA A 574 22.06 0.53 10.50
CA ALA A 574 20.90 -0.30 10.15
C ALA A 574 21.28 -1.73 9.78
N ASN A 575 22.30 -1.90 8.92
CA ASN A 575 22.79 -3.21 8.50
C ASN A 575 23.33 -4.03 9.68
N ALA A 576 24.09 -3.40 10.57
CA ALA A 576 24.70 -4.09 11.70
C ALA A 576 23.66 -4.42 12.79
N LEU A 577 22.67 -3.53 12.99
CA LEU A 577 21.52 -3.79 13.86
C LEU A 577 20.70 -4.97 13.36
N ALA A 578 20.39 -5.03 12.06
CA ALA A 578 19.66 -6.15 11.48
C ALA A 578 20.40 -7.48 11.72
N GLN A 579 21.71 -7.52 11.48
CA GLN A 579 22.55 -8.70 11.75
C GLN A 579 22.47 -9.14 13.22
N GLU A 580 22.67 -8.21 14.16
CA GLU A 580 22.64 -8.53 15.59
C GLU A 580 21.25 -8.98 16.06
N PHE A 581 20.17 -8.35 15.57
CA PHE A 581 18.80 -8.75 15.91
C PHE A 581 18.44 -10.13 15.40
N ILE A 582 18.76 -10.43 14.13
CA ILE A 582 18.49 -11.75 13.54
C ILE A 582 19.25 -12.83 14.31
N ALA A 583 20.53 -12.60 14.62
CA ALA A 583 21.32 -13.54 15.40
C ALA A 583 20.70 -13.78 16.79
N ALA A 584 20.25 -12.71 17.46
CA ALA A 584 19.68 -12.79 18.80
C ALA A 584 18.27 -13.38 18.86
N LEU A 585 17.49 -13.32 17.77
CA LEU A 585 16.11 -13.82 17.71
C LEU A 585 15.95 -15.13 16.94
N SER A 586 17.03 -15.70 16.41
CA SER A 586 17.03 -16.93 15.60
C SER A 586 16.16 -18.07 16.16
N SER A 587 16.28 -18.38 17.45
CA SER A 587 15.47 -19.42 18.11
C SER A 587 13.97 -19.14 18.19
N SER A 588 13.57 -17.86 18.09
CA SER A 588 12.18 -17.41 18.13
C SER A 588 11.55 -17.30 16.74
N LEU A 589 12.37 -17.35 15.69
CA LEU A 589 11.96 -17.37 14.27
C LEU A 589 11.69 -18.80 13.78
N ASP A 590 12.26 -19.82 14.42
CA ASP A 590 12.07 -21.22 14.06
C ASP A 590 10.62 -21.69 14.31
N GLY A 591 9.87 -21.97 13.24
CA GLY A 591 8.57 -22.67 13.29
C GLY A 591 7.33 -21.79 13.44
N LYS A 592 7.45 -20.45 13.46
CA LYS A 592 6.31 -19.53 13.42
C LYS A 592 6.27 -18.82 12.07
N GLY A 593 5.14 -18.93 11.36
CA GLY A 593 4.90 -18.09 10.19
C GLY A 593 5.05 -16.62 10.57
N ILE A 594 5.75 -15.85 9.73
CA ILE A 594 6.22 -14.50 10.04
C ILE A 594 5.07 -13.47 10.12
N TYR A 595 3.84 -13.89 9.83
CA TYR A 595 2.61 -13.09 9.91
C TYR A 595 1.59 -13.70 10.85
N THR A 596 2.08 -14.43 11.84
CA THR A 596 1.23 -14.87 12.95
C THR A 596 1.28 -13.83 14.05
N ALA A 597 0.23 -13.74 14.86
CA ALA A 597 0.31 -13.02 16.13
C ALA A 597 1.51 -13.47 16.97
N GLY A 598 1.91 -14.74 16.82
CA GLY A 598 3.12 -15.32 17.42
C GLY A 598 4.44 -14.70 16.97
N PHE A 599 4.57 -14.21 15.73
CA PHE A 599 5.76 -13.49 15.26
C PHE A 599 5.88 -12.13 15.95
N TRP A 600 4.81 -11.33 15.94
CA TRP A 600 4.79 -10.01 16.56
C TRP A 600 4.99 -10.06 18.07
N ALA A 601 4.39 -11.06 18.73
CA ALA A 601 4.67 -11.35 20.13
C ALA A 601 6.14 -11.68 20.37
N ALA A 602 6.79 -12.42 19.46
CA ALA A 602 8.22 -12.76 19.58
C ALA A 602 9.12 -11.53 19.38
N GLN A 603 8.82 -10.66 18.41
CA GLN A 603 9.57 -9.40 18.22
C GLN A 603 9.46 -8.51 19.46
N GLY A 604 8.25 -8.39 20.02
CA GLY A 604 8.05 -7.62 21.24
C GLY A 604 8.74 -8.20 22.47
N LEU A 605 8.66 -9.52 22.64
CA LEU A 605 9.40 -10.20 23.70
C LEU A 605 10.91 -10.00 23.54
N GLY A 606 11.43 -10.10 22.31
CA GLY A 606 12.83 -9.87 21.98
C GLY A 606 13.32 -8.48 22.36
N LEU A 607 12.62 -7.44 21.90
CA LEU A 607 12.97 -6.06 22.25
C LEU A 607 12.95 -5.84 23.76
N LEU A 608 11.90 -6.32 24.41
CA LEU A 608 11.74 -6.14 25.85
C LEU A 608 12.85 -6.84 26.62
N LYS A 609 13.25 -8.05 26.21
CA LYS A 609 14.41 -8.75 26.77
C LYS A 609 15.71 -7.97 26.58
N PHE A 610 15.94 -7.33 25.43
CA PHE A 610 17.15 -6.50 25.24
C PHE A 610 17.17 -5.31 26.20
N ILE A 611 16.03 -4.63 26.35
CA ILE A 611 15.90 -3.50 27.27
C ILE A 611 16.18 -3.94 28.72
N LEU A 612 15.54 -5.02 29.17
CA LEU A 612 15.70 -5.54 30.53
C LEU A 612 17.11 -6.11 30.77
N ALA A 613 17.73 -6.72 29.76
CA ALA A 613 19.11 -7.18 29.83
C ALA A 613 20.08 -6.01 30.03
N PHE A 614 19.88 -4.88 29.34
CA PHE A 614 20.69 -3.68 29.51
C PHE A 614 20.58 -3.10 30.93
N THR A 615 19.36 -2.87 31.42
CA THR A 615 19.16 -2.25 32.76
C THR A 615 19.62 -3.18 33.88
N SER A 616 19.57 -4.49 33.65
CA SER A 616 20.09 -5.50 34.58
C SER A 616 21.61 -5.66 34.55
N GLY A 617 22.33 -4.90 33.70
CA GLY A 617 23.79 -4.91 33.57
C GLY A 617 24.34 -6.13 32.85
N LYS A 618 23.50 -6.87 32.11
CA LYS A 618 23.94 -8.00 31.30
C LYS A 618 24.60 -7.51 30.01
N GLY A 619 25.58 -8.27 29.52
CA GLY A 619 26.28 -7.95 28.28
C GLY A 619 25.35 -8.06 27.08
N LEU A 620 25.18 -6.98 26.32
CA LEU A 620 24.58 -6.96 25.00
C LEU A 620 25.66 -6.88 23.93
N THR A 621 25.29 -7.22 22.70
CA THR A 621 26.11 -6.91 21.54
C THR A 621 26.19 -5.39 21.32
N GLN A 622 27.24 -4.92 20.63
CA GLN A 622 27.59 -3.51 20.61
C GLN A 622 26.48 -2.62 20.05
N TYR A 623 25.88 -2.98 18.92
CA TYR A 623 24.89 -2.10 18.27
C TYR A 623 23.53 -2.14 18.96
N ILE A 624 23.10 -3.31 19.44
CA ILE A 624 21.91 -3.41 20.31
C ILE A 624 22.13 -2.59 21.60
N GLN A 625 23.33 -2.64 22.19
CA GLN A 625 23.68 -1.81 23.34
C GLN A 625 23.57 -0.32 23.03
N ASP A 626 24.07 0.14 21.88
CA ASP A 626 24.01 1.54 21.47
C ASP A 626 22.56 2.01 21.25
N LEU A 627 21.70 1.17 20.67
CA LEU A 627 20.28 1.45 20.52
C LEU A 627 19.58 1.58 21.88
N VAL A 628 19.74 0.59 22.76
CA VAL A 628 19.13 0.62 24.08
C VAL A 628 19.68 1.78 24.90
N ALA A 629 20.97 2.10 24.80
CA ALA A 629 21.56 3.26 25.45
C ALA A 629 21.02 4.60 24.92
N ALA A 630 20.64 4.68 23.64
CA ALA A 630 19.99 5.87 23.07
C ALA A 630 18.54 6.01 23.58
N ILE A 631 17.79 4.91 23.66
CA ILE A 631 16.45 4.86 24.28
C ILE A 631 16.54 5.28 25.75
N VAL A 632 17.42 4.66 26.54
CA VAL A 632 17.70 5.01 27.95
C VAL A 632 18.19 6.44 28.09
N GLY A 633 18.98 6.94 27.15
CA GLY A 633 19.46 8.31 27.14
C GLY A 633 18.36 9.37 27.03
N ALA A 634 17.18 8.99 26.49
CA ALA A 634 16.00 9.85 26.45
C ALA A 634 15.23 9.87 27.79
N THR A 635 15.56 8.98 28.75
CA THR A 635 14.80 8.73 29.99
C THR A 635 15.74 8.30 31.13
N THR A 636 15.26 7.53 32.12
CA THR A 636 16.08 6.87 33.15
C THR A 636 15.85 5.36 33.15
N GLU A 637 16.79 4.59 33.71
CA GLU A 637 16.70 3.12 33.73
C GLU A 637 15.47 2.61 34.52
N ALA A 638 15.09 3.30 35.60
CA ALA A 638 13.91 2.94 36.39
C ALA A 638 12.60 3.18 35.62
N GLU A 639 12.52 4.29 34.89
CA GLU A 639 11.35 4.64 34.08
C GLU A 639 11.12 3.63 32.95
N ILE A 640 12.20 3.08 32.38
CA ILE A 640 12.14 2.06 31.31
C ILE A 640 11.65 0.71 31.83
N GLU A 641 12.16 0.28 32.99
CA GLU A 641 11.72 -0.97 33.63
C GLU A 641 10.21 -0.94 33.93
N ASP A 642 9.70 0.20 34.38
CA ASP A 642 8.26 0.36 34.67
C ASP A 642 7.36 0.39 33.41
N CYS A 643 7.93 0.56 32.22
CA CYS A 643 7.23 0.68 30.95
C CYS A 643 7.09 -0.63 30.15
N ALA A 644 7.74 -1.71 30.59
CA ALA A 644 7.70 -3.00 29.89
C ALA A 644 6.29 -3.50 29.51
N PRO A 645 5.26 -3.41 30.39
CA PRO A 645 3.92 -3.87 30.03
C PRO A 645 3.29 -3.07 28.89
N ILE A 646 3.62 -1.77 28.79
CA ILE A 646 3.12 -0.88 27.73
C ILE A 646 3.74 -1.27 26.38
N VAL A 647 5.06 -1.57 26.36
CA VAL A 647 5.74 -2.00 25.13
C VAL A 647 5.15 -3.31 24.61
N GLY A 648 4.91 -4.27 25.51
CA GLY A 648 4.24 -5.52 25.17
C GLY A 648 2.83 -5.30 24.64
N TRP A 649 2.06 -4.39 25.25
CA TRP A 649 0.70 -4.06 24.84
C TRP A 649 0.60 -3.50 23.42
N ILE A 650 1.48 -2.57 23.01
CA ILE A 650 1.44 -2.03 21.64
C ILE A 650 1.75 -3.11 20.61
N LEU A 651 2.77 -3.93 20.87
CA LEU A 651 3.19 -4.99 19.95
C LEU A 651 2.14 -6.10 19.83
N LEU A 652 1.36 -6.31 20.89
CA LEU A 652 0.16 -7.11 20.85
C LEU A 652 -0.99 -6.42 20.09
N GLY A 653 -1.21 -5.11 20.26
CA GLY A 653 -2.16 -4.33 19.47
C GLY A 653 -1.91 -4.47 17.96
N ILE A 654 -0.65 -4.48 17.56
CA ILE A 654 -0.24 -4.82 16.18
C ILE A 654 -0.62 -6.27 15.84
N SER A 655 -0.36 -7.22 16.72
CA SER A 655 -0.77 -8.62 16.49
C SER A 655 -2.28 -8.81 16.29
N LEU A 656 -3.13 -7.99 16.94
CA LEU A 656 -4.59 -8.02 16.76
C LEU A 656 -5.00 -7.71 15.33
N ALA A 657 -4.38 -6.68 14.76
CA ALA A 657 -4.61 -6.25 13.40
C ALA A 657 -4.17 -7.32 12.36
N VAL A 658 -3.37 -8.32 12.77
CA VAL A 658 -3.00 -9.48 11.94
C VAL A 658 -3.98 -10.65 12.11
N GLY A 659 -4.52 -10.83 13.32
CA GLY A 659 -5.12 -12.09 13.75
C GLY A 659 -6.60 -12.31 13.38
N VAL A 660 -7.37 -11.27 13.04
CA VAL A 660 -8.85 -11.38 12.98
C VAL A 660 -9.40 -11.78 11.61
N ALA A 661 -8.73 -11.52 10.48
CA ALA A 661 -8.97 -12.19 9.19
C ALA A 661 -8.10 -11.56 8.09
N ASN A 662 -7.41 -12.40 7.32
CA ASN A 662 -6.84 -12.15 5.99
C ASN A 662 -6.34 -10.72 5.71
N LEU A 663 -5.06 -10.46 5.98
CA LEU A 663 -4.24 -9.36 5.44
C LEU A 663 -4.72 -7.92 5.68
N LEU A 664 -5.94 -7.65 6.14
CA LEU A 664 -6.58 -6.35 5.91
C LEU A 664 -6.14 -5.19 6.80
N GLU A 665 -5.37 -5.36 7.89
CA GLU A 665 -5.32 -4.29 8.90
C GLU A 665 -4.04 -3.98 9.68
N THR A 666 -2.92 -4.69 9.51
CA THR A 666 -1.66 -4.31 10.22
C THR A 666 -0.91 -3.13 9.59
N SER A 667 -1.60 -2.01 9.42
CA SER A 667 -1.33 -0.93 8.49
C SER A 667 -1.73 -1.30 7.07
N ILE A 668 -2.70 -0.55 6.53
CA ILE A 668 -3.19 -0.68 5.15
C ILE A 668 -2.02 -0.67 4.15
N GLU A 669 -0.98 0.12 4.44
CA GLU A 669 0.23 0.19 3.63
C GLU A 669 1.03 -1.13 3.59
N ILE A 670 1.20 -1.81 4.73
CA ILE A 670 1.84 -3.13 4.77
C ILE A 670 0.99 -4.15 4.00
N ALA A 671 -0.33 -4.16 4.22
CA ALA A 671 -1.27 -5.06 3.55
C ALA A 671 -1.27 -4.91 2.01
N GLU A 672 -1.12 -3.68 1.51
CA GLU A 672 -1.13 -3.37 0.08
C GLU A 672 0.26 -3.48 -0.57
N SER A 673 1.29 -3.65 0.24
CA SER A 673 2.66 -3.83 -0.22
C SER A 673 2.98 -5.31 -0.48
N PRO A 674 3.71 -5.65 -1.57
CA PRO A 674 4.14 -7.01 -1.80
C PRO A 674 5.20 -7.46 -0.78
N TRP A 675 5.32 -8.77 -0.59
CA TRP A 675 6.46 -9.39 0.13
C TRP A 675 7.80 -8.90 -0.41
N THR A 676 7.92 -8.89 -1.74
CA THR A 676 9.13 -8.51 -2.45
C THR A 676 8.77 -7.67 -3.67
N TYR A 677 9.30 -6.46 -3.74
CA TYR A 677 9.35 -5.71 -4.99
C TYR A 677 10.43 -6.29 -5.89
N VAL A 678 10.11 -6.52 -7.16
CA VAL A 678 11.02 -7.11 -8.15
C VAL A 678 11.24 -6.12 -9.28
N ASN A 679 12.47 -5.66 -9.45
CA ASN A 679 12.84 -4.68 -10.46
C ASN A 679 14.02 -5.16 -11.30
N ASP A 680 13.81 -5.34 -12.60
CA ASP A 680 14.87 -5.82 -13.51
C ASP A 680 15.55 -4.64 -14.21
N LEU A 681 16.86 -4.52 -13.98
CA LEU A 681 17.76 -3.61 -14.69
C LEU A 681 18.42 -4.36 -15.85
N VAL A 682 18.19 -3.90 -17.08
CA VAL A 682 18.65 -4.55 -18.32
C VAL A 682 19.40 -3.56 -19.21
N PHE A 683 20.24 -4.08 -20.12
CA PHE A 683 20.89 -3.26 -21.13
C PHE A 683 19.88 -2.60 -22.07
N THR A 684 20.26 -1.45 -22.60
CA THR A 684 19.41 -0.63 -23.48
C THR A 684 19.94 -0.56 -24.91
N TYR A 685 19.08 -0.16 -25.84
CA TYR A 685 19.44 0.19 -27.21
C TYR A 685 18.51 1.31 -27.72
N ASP A 686 18.84 1.90 -28.87
CA ASP A 686 17.97 2.89 -29.52
C ASP A 686 17.06 2.19 -30.53
N LEU A 687 15.74 2.33 -30.35
CA LEU A 687 14.72 1.75 -31.21
C LEU A 687 14.31 2.77 -32.27
N SER A 688 14.62 2.49 -33.53
CA SER A 688 14.28 3.34 -34.68
C SER A 688 13.06 2.79 -35.42
N VAL A 689 12.02 3.59 -35.57
CA VAL A 689 10.72 3.20 -36.14
C VAL A 689 10.43 4.03 -37.39
N ALA A 690 10.26 3.36 -38.52
CA ALA A 690 9.82 4.01 -39.76
C ALA A 690 8.28 4.09 -39.80
N ILE A 691 7.74 5.23 -40.22
CA ILE A 691 6.29 5.42 -40.38
C ILE A 691 6.01 5.76 -41.85
N ALA A 692 5.13 4.98 -42.46
CA ALA A 692 4.63 5.14 -43.82
C ALA A 692 3.17 5.62 -43.79
N ARG A 693 2.81 6.46 -44.77
CA ARG A 693 1.44 6.98 -44.96
C ARG A 693 0.45 5.90 -45.36
N ASP A 694 -0.84 6.25 -45.36
CA ASP A 694 -1.88 5.40 -45.93
C ASP A 694 -1.62 5.17 -47.44
N PRO A 695 -1.60 3.91 -47.93
CA PRO A 695 -1.40 3.61 -49.34
C PRO A 695 -2.44 4.25 -50.28
N ASN A 696 -3.61 4.61 -49.75
CA ASN A 696 -4.68 5.25 -50.51
C ASN A 696 -4.51 6.77 -50.65
N ASP A 697 -3.54 7.37 -49.95
CA ASP A 697 -3.30 8.81 -49.93
C ASP A 697 -1.86 9.17 -50.37
N SER A 698 -1.67 10.40 -50.83
CA SER A 698 -0.37 10.90 -51.32
C SER A 698 0.51 11.52 -50.23
N THR A 699 -0.07 11.87 -49.08
CA THR A 699 0.58 12.53 -47.94
C THR A 699 0.16 11.88 -46.63
N PHE A 700 0.74 12.29 -45.51
CA PHE A 700 0.16 12.07 -44.18
C PHE A 700 -1.12 12.91 -43.97
N PRO A 701 -1.92 12.66 -42.92
CA PRO A 701 -3.23 13.28 -42.76
C PRO A 701 -3.19 14.80 -42.85
N ALA A 702 -3.93 15.35 -43.82
CA ALA A 702 -3.83 16.75 -44.23
C ALA A 702 -4.13 17.76 -43.10
N GLN A 703 -4.93 17.35 -42.11
CA GLN A 703 -5.36 18.18 -40.99
C GLN A 703 -4.63 17.88 -39.68
N ALA A 704 -3.75 16.87 -39.65
CA ALA A 704 -2.99 16.57 -38.45
C ALA A 704 -1.88 17.61 -38.26
N ASP A 705 -1.71 18.05 -37.01
CA ASP A 705 -0.65 18.99 -36.61
C ASP A 705 0.38 18.33 -35.70
N HIS A 706 0.05 17.18 -35.10
CA HIS A 706 0.99 16.34 -34.34
C HIS A 706 0.67 14.85 -34.51
N TYR A 707 1.62 14.02 -34.11
CA TYR A 707 1.44 12.58 -34.00
C TYR A 707 2.14 12.06 -32.75
N THR A 708 1.51 11.10 -32.09
CA THR A 708 2.01 10.44 -30.87
C THR A 708 2.38 9.01 -31.21
N VAL A 709 3.62 8.63 -30.93
CA VAL A 709 4.14 7.27 -31.08
C VAL A 709 4.37 6.67 -29.71
N THR A 710 3.89 5.45 -29.50
CA THR A 710 4.02 4.70 -28.25
C THR A 710 4.73 3.39 -28.50
N ALA A 711 5.91 3.20 -27.90
CA ALA A 711 6.63 1.93 -27.86
C ALA A 711 6.32 1.21 -26.55
N LEU A 712 5.56 0.13 -26.66
CA LEU A 712 5.16 -0.72 -25.56
C LEU A 712 6.07 -1.94 -25.48
N ILE A 713 6.79 -2.08 -24.39
CA ILE A 713 7.75 -3.16 -24.19
C ILE A 713 7.11 -4.20 -23.28
N ASP A 714 7.19 -5.47 -23.64
CA ASP A 714 6.76 -6.56 -22.77
C ASP A 714 7.40 -6.40 -21.39
N ASP A 715 6.57 -6.49 -20.36
CA ASP A 715 7.03 -6.49 -18.99
C ASP A 715 7.78 -5.19 -18.58
N GLY A 716 7.43 -4.05 -19.18
CA GLY A 716 8.03 -2.75 -18.86
C GLY A 716 7.14 -1.53 -19.11
N THR A 717 7.62 -0.36 -18.71
CA THR A 717 6.92 0.92 -18.86
C THR A 717 6.92 1.38 -20.32
N PRO A 718 5.77 1.77 -20.88
CA PRO A 718 5.66 2.35 -22.22
C PRO A 718 6.55 3.60 -22.40
N TYR A 719 7.05 3.82 -23.62
CA TYR A 719 7.74 5.03 -24.04
C TYR A 719 6.87 5.78 -25.04
N VAL A 720 6.72 7.10 -24.88
CA VAL A 720 5.84 7.93 -25.72
C VAL A 720 6.63 9.10 -26.30
N GLN A 721 6.39 9.42 -27.57
CA GLN A 721 6.86 10.65 -28.22
C GLN A 721 5.71 11.33 -28.94
N THR A 722 5.47 12.60 -28.65
CA THR A 722 4.57 13.48 -29.41
C THR A 722 5.38 14.43 -30.25
N LEU A 723 5.18 14.37 -31.56
CA LEU A 723 5.98 15.05 -32.58
C LEU A 723 5.07 15.92 -33.47
N PRO A 724 5.52 17.10 -33.93
CA PRO A 724 4.74 17.90 -34.85
C PRO A 724 4.68 17.26 -36.25
N VAL A 725 3.54 17.35 -36.93
CA VAL A 725 3.42 17.04 -38.36
C VAL A 725 3.87 18.28 -39.15
N PRO A 726 4.94 18.20 -39.98
CA PRO A 726 5.38 19.33 -40.81
C PRO A 726 4.24 19.82 -41.71
N GLN A 727 4.11 21.13 -41.89
CA GLN A 727 3.08 21.74 -42.73
C GLN A 727 3.71 22.38 -43.98
N PRO A 728 3.21 22.09 -45.19
CA PRO A 728 2.16 21.11 -45.52
C PRO A 728 2.60 19.65 -45.26
N PRO A 729 1.66 18.71 -44.99
CA PRO A 729 2.02 17.32 -44.66
C PRO A 729 2.84 16.64 -45.76
N PRO A 730 3.98 16.00 -45.42
CA PRO A 730 4.88 15.42 -46.41
C PRO A 730 4.40 14.04 -46.89
N ALA A 731 5.06 13.50 -47.92
CA ALA A 731 4.84 12.12 -48.38
C ALA A 731 5.62 11.07 -47.54
N THR A 732 6.61 11.52 -46.76
CA THR A 732 7.50 10.72 -45.91
C THR A 732 7.82 11.49 -44.62
N LEU A 733 7.99 10.79 -43.50
CA LEU A 733 8.48 11.35 -42.24
C LEU A 733 9.85 10.77 -41.88
N ASP A 734 10.61 11.49 -41.08
CA ASP A 734 11.84 10.98 -40.49
C ASP A 734 11.52 9.83 -39.51
N PRO A 735 12.39 8.81 -39.40
CA PRO A 735 12.20 7.74 -38.42
C PRO A 735 12.13 8.28 -36.99
N VAL A 736 11.19 7.76 -36.20
CA VAL A 736 11.07 8.08 -34.78
C VAL A 736 12.04 7.22 -34.00
N VAL A 737 12.93 7.84 -33.23
CA VAL A 737 13.98 7.14 -32.47
C VAL A 737 13.67 7.24 -30.98
N PHE A 738 13.28 6.12 -30.37
CA PHE A 738 13.22 5.99 -28.92
C PHE A 738 14.60 5.65 -28.39
N ARG A 739 15.16 6.51 -27.54
CA ARG A 739 16.51 6.33 -27.01
C ARG A 739 16.51 5.46 -25.77
N SER A 740 17.52 4.60 -25.66
CA SER A 740 17.81 3.79 -24.47
C SER A 740 16.62 2.97 -23.97
N VAL A 741 15.92 2.32 -24.90
CA VAL A 741 14.84 1.38 -24.63
C VAL A 741 15.41 0.10 -23.98
N PRO A 742 14.83 -0.39 -22.86
CA PRO A 742 15.19 -1.66 -22.24
C PRO A 742 15.12 -2.83 -23.22
N ARG A 743 16.16 -3.67 -23.27
CA ARG A 743 16.22 -4.86 -24.13
C ARG A 743 15.57 -6.08 -23.49
N GLY A 744 14.94 -6.92 -24.33
CA GLY A 744 14.37 -8.22 -23.95
C GLY A 744 12.84 -8.24 -23.99
N GLY A 745 12.26 -9.43 -24.16
CA GLY A 745 10.83 -9.60 -24.39
C GLY A 745 10.42 -9.27 -25.84
N MET A 746 9.15 -8.93 -26.04
CA MET A 746 8.64 -8.35 -27.27
C MET A 746 8.41 -6.84 -27.11
N VAL A 747 8.21 -6.15 -28.22
CA VAL A 747 7.80 -4.74 -28.26
C VAL A 747 6.69 -4.58 -29.29
N ASN A 748 5.69 -3.75 -28.98
CA ASN A 748 4.69 -3.27 -29.92
C ASN A 748 4.82 -1.75 -30.04
N VAL A 749 5.04 -1.24 -31.24
CA VAL A 749 5.02 0.20 -31.48
C VAL A 749 3.74 0.59 -32.19
N SER A 750 3.12 1.66 -31.73
CA SER A 750 1.88 2.21 -32.29
C SER A 750 2.00 3.72 -32.51
N VAL A 751 1.23 4.28 -33.44
CA VAL A 751 1.20 5.71 -33.76
C VAL A 751 -0.24 6.21 -33.93
N ALA A 752 -0.52 7.43 -33.48
CA ALA A 752 -1.73 8.21 -33.72
C ALA A 752 -1.37 9.59 -34.29
N PHE A 753 -2.02 10.01 -35.39
CA PHE A 753 -1.96 11.35 -35.96
C PHE A 753 -3.18 12.14 -35.50
N ASN A 754 -2.94 13.28 -34.86
CA ASN A 754 -3.97 14.08 -34.23
C ASN A 754 -3.95 15.53 -34.72
N GLN A 755 -5.08 16.21 -34.60
CA GLN A 755 -5.22 17.64 -34.80
C GLN A 755 -5.57 18.31 -33.47
N VAL A 756 -4.82 19.34 -33.06
CA VAL A 756 -5.17 20.22 -31.94
C VAL A 756 -6.43 21.01 -32.32
N PRO A 757 -7.42 21.09 -31.42
CA PRO A 757 -8.67 21.78 -31.68
C PRO A 757 -8.48 23.29 -31.89
N SER A 758 -9.28 23.87 -32.79
CA SER A 758 -9.32 25.32 -33.07
C SER A 758 -10.36 26.10 -32.23
N GLY A 759 -10.94 25.46 -31.20
CA GLY A 759 -11.96 25.99 -30.28
C GLY A 759 -12.06 25.14 -28.99
N PRO A 760 -13.15 25.18 -28.20
CA PRO A 760 -13.33 24.33 -27.00
C PRO A 760 -13.51 22.83 -27.32
N SER A 761 -13.34 22.46 -28.58
CA SER A 761 -13.31 21.08 -29.07
C SER A 761 -12.01 20.39 -28.67
N GLU A 762 -11.85 19.12 -29.02
CA GLU A 762 -10.74 18.28 -28.54
C GLU A 762 -9.84 17.79 -29.66
N ALA A 763 -8.74 17.13 -29.29
CA ALA A 763 -7.83 16.55 -30.25
C ALA A 763 -8.54 15.51 -31.12
N ILE A 764 -8.45 15.69 -32.44
CA ILE A 764 -9.11 14.81 -33.40
C ILE A 764 -8.09 13.79 -33.92
N LEU A 765 -8.32 12.49 -33.68
CA LEU A 765 -7.56 11.41 -34.31
C LEU A 765 -7.92 11.32 -35.81
N LEU A 766 -6.90 11.43 -36.66
CA LEU A 766 -7.00 11.48 -38.12
C LEU A 766 -6.26 10.34 -38.83
N GLY A 767 -5.38 9.62 -38.16
CA GLY A 767 -4.73 8.43 -38.73
C GLY A 767 -3.96 7.64 -37.67
N LYS A 768 -3.67 6.36 -37.93
CA LYS A 768 -2.99 5.51 -36.94
C LYS A 768 -2.36 4.24 -37.54
N GLY A 769 -1.48 3.56 -36.80
CA GLY A 769 -0.94 2.24 -37.16
C GLY A 769 -0.19 1.54 -36.02
N THR A 770 0.18 0.26 -36.21
CA THR A 770 0.96 -0.53 -35.23
C THR A 770 1.86 -1.57 -35.93
N THR A 771 2.93 -1.99 -35.25
CA THR A 771 3.80 -3.10 -35.68
C THR A 771 3.29 -4.49 -35.30
N GLY A 772 2.35 -4.59 -34.35
CA GLY A 772 2.14 -5.84 -33.60
C GLY A 772 3.33 -6.18 -32.70
N LEU A 773 3.35 -7.38 -32.10
CA LEU A 773 4.49 -7.84 -31.28
C LEU A 773 5.67 -8.25 -32.16
N ILE A 774 6.81 -7.62 -31.95
CA ILE A 774 8.09 -8.02 -32.55
C ILE A 774 9.13 -8.30 -31.46
N PRO A 775 10.15 -9.15 -31.70
CA PRO A 775 11.22 -9.35 -30.74
C PRO A 775 11.94 -8.05 -30.37
N ASN A 776 12.09 -7.79 -29.08
CA ASN A 776 12.76 -6.60 -28.55
C ASN A 776 14.26 -6.87 -28.32
N ASP A 777 14.95 -7.33 -29.36
CA ASP A 777 16.35 -7.79 -29.29
C ASP A 777 17.37 -6.82 -29.91
N GLY A 778 16.91 -5.70 -30.48
CA GLY A 778 17.71 -4.66 -31.10
C GLY A 778 18.20 -4.96 -32.52
N THR A 779 17.70 -6.02 -33.16
CA THR A 779 18.12 -6.41 -34.52
C THR A 779 17.15 -5.99 -35.63
N GLY A 780 15.93 -5.60 -35.28
CA GLY A 780 14.88 -5.20 -36.24
C GLY A 780 14.80 -3.69 -36.50
N ASN A 781 14.37 -3.32 -37.71
CA ASN A 781 13.95 -1.96 -38.08
C ASN A 781 12.42 -1.96 -38.25
N PRO A 782 11.63 -1.77 -37.18
CA PRO A 782 10.17 -1.75 -37.28
C PRO A 782 9.67 -0.67 -38.25
N ALA A 783 8.65 -1.02 -39.03
CA ALA A 783 7.94 -0.10 -39.90
C ALA A 783 6.43 -0.19 -39.64
N ILE A 784 5.76 0.95 -39.61
CA ILE A 784 4.32 1.08 -39.47
C ILE A 784 3.76 1.70 -40.75
N THR A 785 2.72 1.11 -41.33
CA THR A 785 1.90 1.79 -42.36
C THR A 785 0.61 2.24 -41.70
N ILE A 786 0.30 3.54 -41.76
CA ILE A 786 -0.91 4.07 -41.13
C ILE A 786 -2.15 3.91 -42.01
N GLU A 787 -3.32 4.04 -41.41
CA GLU A 787 -4.61 4.21 -42.09
C GLU A 787 -5.26 5.53 -41.61
N GLU A 788 -5.80 6.33 -42.54
CA GLU A 788 -6.48 7.61 -42.22
C GLU A 788 -7.95 7.40 -41.79
N LEU A 789 -8.37 8.14 -40.76
CA LEU A 789 -9.72 8.09 -40.21
C LEU A 789 -10.63 9.13 -40.87
N LYS A 790 -11.78 8.66 -41.37
CA LYS A 790 -12.71 9.49 -42.14
C LYS A 790 -13.69 10.36 -41.31
N TYR A 791 -13.89 10.07 -40.01
CA TYR A 791 -14.92 10.73 -39.18
C TYR A 791 -14.44 11.06 -37.76
N PRO A 792 -14.23 12.35 -37.42
CA PRO A 792 -13.79 12.77 -36.09
C PRO A 792 -14.96 12.85 -35.08
N ILE A 793 -14.69 12.63 -33.78
CA ILE A 793 -15.69 12.76 -32.71
C ILE A 793 -15.93 14.25 -32.41
N ASN A 794 -17.20 14.65 -32.30
CA ASN A 794 -17.63 15.98 -31.88
C ASN A 794 -19.04 15.92 -31.24
N GLY A 795 -19.61 17.06 -30.85
CA GLY A 795 -20.93 17.10 -30.20
C GLY A 795 -22.10 16.54 -31.00
N SER A 796 -21.98 16.44 -32.32
CA SER A 796 -22.98 15.82 -33.21
C SER A 796 -22.78 14.32 -33.42
N THR A 797 -21.70 13.73 -32.92
CA THR A 797 -21.45 12.29 -33.02
C THR A 797 -22.56 11.49 -32.35
N LYS A 798 -23.06 10.48 -33.06
CA LYS A 798 -24.09 9.54 -32.62
C LYS A 798 -23.75 8.15 -33.14
N TYR A 799 -23.92 7.15 -32.29
CA TYR A 799 -23.79 5.75 -32.69
C TYR A 799 -25.12 5.22 -33.22
N GLN A 800 -25.05 4.41 -34.28
CA GLN A 800 -26.19 3.74 -34.87
C GLN A 800 -25.94 2.25 -34.94
N HIS A 801 -27.01 1.47 -34.76
CA HIS A 801 -26.97 0.03 -34.93
C HIS A 801 -26.58 -0.35 -36.37
N ARG A 802 -25.65 -1.29 -36.51
CA ARG A 802 -25.16 -1.76 -37.81
C ARG A 802 -25.53 -3.21 -38.10
N GLN A 803 -25.30 -4.10 -37.14
CA GLN A 803 -25.49 -5.54 -37.31
C GLN A 803 -25.57 -6.23 -35.94
N LYS A 804 -26.16 -7.42 -35.89
CA LYS A 804 -26.14 -8.31 -34.72
C LYS A 804 -25.88 -9.76 -35.12
N THR A 805 -25.47 -10.59 -34.16
CA THR A 805 -25.26 -12.02 -34.38
C THR A 805 -26.60 -12.73 -34.63
N ALA A 806 -26.58 -13.71 -35.53
CA ALA A 806 -27.70 -14.60 -35.84
C ALA A 806 -27.17 -15.97 -36.28
N LEU A 807 -28.05 -16.95 -36.42
CA LEU A 807 -27.76 -18.21 -37.08
C LEU A 807 -28.26 -18.16 -38.53
N ASP A 808 -27.46 -18.68 -39.46
CA ASP A 808 -27.92 -18.94 -40.83
C ASP A 808 -28.76 -20.22 -40.91
N GLY A 809 -29.30 -20.54 -42.09
CA GLY A 809 -30.12 -21.74 -42.28
C GLY A 809 -29.39 -23.08 -42.07
N GLY A 810 -28.05 -23.06 -41.92
CA GLY A 810 -27.23 -24.21 -41.57
C GLY A 810 -26.83 -24.23 -40.08
N GLY A 811 -27.31 -23.29 -39.26
CA GLY A 811 -26.95 -23.17 -37.85
C GLY A 811 -25.57 -22.54 -37.61
N ASN A 812 -24.96 -21.91 -38.62
CA ASN A 812 -23.68 -21.23 -38.45
C ASN A 812 -23.90 -19.80 -37.95
N HIS A 813 -23.00 -19.33 -37.08
CA HIS A 813 -23.00 -17.95 -36.63
C HIS A 813 -22.64 -16.99 -37.78
N VAL A 814 -23.43 -15.93 -37.93
CA VAL A 814 -23.26 -14.86 -38.92
C VAL A 814 -23.54 -13.48 -38.31
N TRP A 815 -22.95 -12.43 -38.89
CA TRP A 815 -23.32 -11.04 -38.61
C TRP A 815 -24.43 -10.57 -39.57
N SER A 816 -25.65 -10.40 -39.06
CA SER A 816 -26.80 -9.97 -39.85
C SER A 816 -26.86 -8.45 -39.96
N LEU A 817 -26.63 -7.94 -41.19
CA LEU A 817 -26.66 -6.51 -41.53
C LEU A 817 -28.06 -5.92 -41.67
N THR A 818 -29.09 -6.76 -41.86
CA THR A 818 -30.49 -6.32 -42.07
C THR A 818 -31.33 -6.39 -40.81
N ALA A 819 -30.79 -6.92 -39.73
CA ALA A 819 -31.50 -7.08 -38.46
C ALA A 819 -31.74 -5.71 -37.78
N PRO A 820 -32.94 -5.47 -37.21
CA PRO A 820 -33.21 -4.25 -36.47
C PRO A 820 -32.39 -4.18 -35.17
N ALA A 821 -32.25 -2.96 -34.66
CA ALA A 821 -31.58 -2.69 -33.38
C ALA A 821 -32.24 -3.45 -32.22
N PRO A 822 -31.48 -3.86 -31.18
CA PRO A 822 -32.04 -4.59 -30.05
C PRO A 822 -33.09 -3.79 -29.27
N THR A 823 -34.23 -4.42 -29.00
CA THR A 823 -35.34 -3.79 -28.24
C THR A 823 -35.51 -4.33 -26.82
N VAL A 824 -34.87 -5.46 -26.50
CA VAL A 824 -34.91 -6.08 -25.16
C VAL A 824 -33.93 -5.33 -24.25
N ASN A 825 -34.32 -5.15 -22.99
CA ASN A 825 -33.57 -4.50 -21.93
C ASN A 825 -33.71 -5.25 -20.60
N LEU A 826 -33.12 -4.72 -19.51
CA LEU A 826 -33.17 -5.38 -18.20
C LEU A 826 -34.61 -5.58 -17.67
N SER A 827 -35.53 -4.65 -17.96
CA SER A 827 -36.91 -4.69 -17.43
C SER A 827 -37.79 -5.76 -18.07
N ASN A 828 -37.43 -6.26 -19.24
CA ASN A 828 -38.17 -7.31 -19.96
C ASN A 828 -37.32 -8.56 -20.23
N LEU A 829 -36.16 -8.68 -19.56
CA LEU A 829 -35.35 -9.90 -19.55
C LEU A 829 -36.10 -11.00 -18.78
N VAL A 830 -36.29 -12.15 -19.40
CA VAL A 830 -36.91 -13.32 -18.77
C VAL A 830 -35.82 -14.33 -18.42
N CYS A 831 -35.74 -14.73 -17.16
CA CYS A 831 -34.84 -15.77 -16.66
C CYS A 831 -35.63 -16.86 -15.94
N GLY A 832 -35.20 -18.13 -16.06
CA GLY A 832 -35.73 -19.26 -15.30
C GLY A 832 -36.28 -20.43 -16.12
N THR A 833 -36.24 -20.35 -17.46
CA THR A 833 -36.55 -21.49 -18.35
C THR A 833 -35.35 -21.85 -19.22
N ALA A 834 -35.30 -23.09 -19.72
CA ALA A 834 -34.25 -23.56 -20.63
C ALA A 834 -33.97 -22.54 -21.75
N GLY A 835 -32.70 -22.21 -22.00
CA GLY A 835 -32.31 -21.32 -23.09
C GLY A 835 -32.61 -19.83 -22.86
N THR A 836 -33.00 -19.44 -21.64
CA THR A 836 -33.14 -18.02 -21.28
C THR A 836 -31.84 -17.40 -20.76
N LEU A 837 -31.71 -16.09 -21.00
CA LEU A 837 -30.62 -15.26 -20.49
C LEU A 837 -30.97 -14.73 -19.09
N CYS A 838 -30.00 -14.78 -18.19
CA CYS A 838 -30.17 -14.37 -16.79
C CYS A 838 -29.29 -13.19 -16.41
N ASN A 839 -28.06 -13.11 -16.92
CA ASN A 839 -27.13 -12.04 -16.60
C ASN A 839 -26.03 -11.89 -17.67
N PHE A 840 -25.27 -10.81 -17.62
CA PHE A 840 -24.16 -10.50 -18.53
C PHE A 840 -22.91 -10.18 -17.71
N ARG A 841 -21.79 -10.83 -18.02
CA ARG A 841 -20.58 -10.71 -17.20
C ARG A 841 -19.51 -9.85 -17.85
N SER A 842 -19.16 -10.14 -19.09
CA SER A 842 -17.97 -9.56 -19.71
C SER A 842 -18.06 -9.60 -21.23
N ILE A 843 -17.57 -8.54 -21.89
CA ILE A 843 -17.29 -8.50 -23.32
C ILE A 843 -15.87 -7.97 -23.51
N THR A 844 -15.16 -8.51 -24.48
CA THR A 844 -13.82 -8.05 -24.85
C THR A 844 -13.63 -8.19 -26.36
N VAL A 845 -12.79 -7.35 -26.94
CA VAL A 845 -12.47 -7.41 -28.37
C VAL A 845 -10.97 -7.55 -28.58
N ARG A 846 -10.61 -8.37 -29.56
CA ARG A 846 -9.29 -8.44 -30.18
C ARG A 846 -9.44 -7.89 -31.58
N GLN A 847 -8.70 -6.85 -31.90
CA GLN A 847 -8.83 -6.18 -33.19
C GLN A 847 -8.23 -6.99 -34.34
N GLY A 848 -8.94 -7.13 -35.45
CA GLY A 848 -8.42 -7.68 -36.71
C GLY A 848 -7.38 -6.76 -37.37
N THR A 849 -6.41 -7.37 -38.04
CA THR A 849 -5.43 -6.70 -38.90
C THR A 849 -5.57 -7.22 -40.34
N ALA A 850 -4.77 -6.68 -41.26
CA ALA A 850 -4.73 -7.19 -42.64
C ALA A 850 -4.28 -8.67 -42.71
N THR A 851 -3.50 -9.14 -41.74
CA THR A 851 -2.93 -10.49 -41.71
C THR A 851 -3.62 -11.43 -40.74
N ASP A 852 -4.26 -10.91 -39.69
CA ASP A 852 -4.83 -11.73 -38.63
C ASP A 852 -6.29 -11.37 -38.31
N PRO A 853 -7.20 -12.36 -38.17
CA PRO A 853 -8.62 -12.11 -37.93
C PRO A 853 -8.91 -11.48 -36.57
N GLY A 854 -9.93 -10.62 -36.51
CA GLY A 854 -10.41 -10.04 -35.25
C GLY A 854 -11.42 -10.95 -34.54
N TYR A 855 -11.49 -10.87 -33.22
CA TYR A 855 -12.38 -11.68 -32.40
C TYR A 855 -13.13 -10.84 -31.37
N VAL A 856 -14.37 -11.21 -31.08
CA VAL A 856 -15.11 -10.74 -29.91
C VAL A 856 -15.31 -11.92 -28.96
N GLY A 857 -14.94 -11.73 -27.70
CA GLY A 857 -15.19 -12.66 -26.61
C GLY A 857 -16.31 -12.14 -25.73
N TYR A 858 -17.19 -13.02 -25.29
CA TYR A 858 -18.32 -12.63 -24.45
C TYR A 858 -18.72 -13.70 -23.46
N VAL A 859 -19.25 -13.25 -22.32
CA VAL A 859 -19.65 -14.07 -21.19
C VAL A 859 -21.05 -13.66 -20.72
N TRP A 860 -21.92 -14.65 -20.59
CA TRP A 860 -23.30 -14.47 -20.14
C TRP A 860 -23.68 -15.56 -19.14
N GLN A 861 -24.71 -15.31 -18.35
CA GLN A 861 -25.33 -16.32 -17.51
C GLN A 861 -26.61 -16.81 -18.19
N GLY A 862 -26.71 -18.10 -18.43
CA GLY A 862 -27.89 -18.74 -19.01
C GLY A 862 -28.50 -19.79 -18.09
N GLN A 863 -29.81 -19.99 -18.17
CA GLN A 863 -30.47 -21.10 -17.47
C GLN A 863 -30.29 -22.40 -18.27
N SER A 864 -29.53 -23.34 -17.71
CA SER A 864 -29.51 -24.73 -18.16
C SER A 864 -30.60 -25.50 -17.42
N THR A 865 -31.42 -26.27 -18.15
CA THR A 865 -32.38 -27.22 -17.57
C THR A 865 -32.29 -28.62 -18.15
N ASP A 866 -31.32 -28.87 -19.03
CA ASP A 866 -31.15 -30.15 -19.71
C ASP A 866 -29.82 -30.81 -19.28
N PRO A 867 -29.86 -31.87 -18.46
CA PRO A 867 -28.68 -32.63 -18.06
C PRO A 867 -27.87 -33.23 -19.22
N SER A 868 -28.44 -33.26 -20.44
CA SER A 868 -27.80 -33.81 -21.65
C SER A 868 -27.10 -32.79 -22.54
N GLN A 869 -27.27 -31.48 -22.28
CA GLN A 869 -26.80 -30.39 -23.17
C GLN A 869 -25.59 -29.60 -22.63
N GLY A 870 -24.98 -30.01 -21.53
CA GLY A 870 -23.69 -29.48 -21.11
C GLY A 870 -23.37 -29.78 -19.65
N PRO A 871 -22.26 -30.46 -19.33
CA PRO A 871 -21.88 -30.68 -17.95
C PRO A 871 -21.54 -29.33 -17.29
N THR A 872 -22.08 -29.08 -16.10
CA THR A 872 -21.43 -28.15 -15.17
C THR A 872 -19.99 -28.63 -14.97
N CYS A 873 -19.05 -27.72 -14.81
CA CYS A 873 -17.69 -28.12 -14.45
C CYS A 873 -17.76 -28.92 -13.12
N GLY A 874 -17.46 -30.22 -13.16
CA GLY A 874 -17.60 -31.13 -12.01
C GLY A 874 -18.89 -31.98 -11.92
N GLY A 875 -19.83 -31.85 -12.87
CA GLY A 875 -21.08 -32.63 -12.95
C GLY A 875 -22.27 -32.05 -12.17
N GLY A 876 -23.49 -32.06 -12.75
CA GLY A 876 -24.66 -31.41 -12.16
C GLY A 876 -25.88 -31.26 -13.08
N GLY A 877 -27.05 -30.99 -12.49
CA GLY A 877 -28.36 -30.82 -13.15
C GLY A 877 -28.74 -29.35 -13.42
N PRO A 878 -30.05 -29.02 -13.57
CA PRO A 878 -30.52 -27.68 -13.92
C PRO A 878 -29.97 -26.57 -13.03
N ALA A 879 -29.35 -25.53 -13.60
CA ALA A 879 -28.76 -24.41 -12.89
C ALA A 879 -28.61 -23.16 -13.78
N GLN A 880 -28.46 -21.99 -13.15
CA GLN A 880 -27.99 -20.78 -13.82
C GLN A 880 -26.46 -20.82 -13.90
N LEU A 881 -25.92 -20.91 -15.11
CA LEU A 881 -24.50 -21.12 -15.33
C LEU A 881 -23.93 -19.95 -16.13
N ASP A 882 -22.79 -19.44 -15.68
CA ASP A 882 -21.97 -18.57 -16.50
C ASP A 882 -21.38 -19.42 -17.66
N GLN A 883 -21.50 -18.90 -18.86
CA GLN A 883 -21.04 -19.47 -20.12
C GLN A 883 -20.25 -18.41 -20.87
N MET A 884 -19.31 -18.85 -21.68
CA MET A 884 -18.45 -17.97 -22.45
C MET A 884 -18.26 -18.51 -23.86
N ALA A 885 -18.04 -17.62 -24.81
CA ALA A 885 -17.68 -17.98 -26.18
C ALA A 885 -16.89 -16.85 -26.84
N ASN A 886 -16.27 -17.17 -27.98
CA ASN A 886 -15.72 -16.18 -28.90
C ASN A 886 -16.33 -16.32 -30.29
N LEU A 887 -16.24 -15.24 -31.08
CA LEU A 887 -16.70 -15.16 -32.47
C LEU A 887 -15.70 -14.37 -33.31
N ASN A 888 -15.58 -14.72 -34.60
CA ASN A 888 -14.82 -13.91 -35.54
C ASN A 888 -15.61 -12.62 -35.90
N THR A 889 -14.92 -11.49 -35.96
CA THR A 889 -15.52 -10.18 -36.32
C THR A 889 -15.65 -9.96 -37.84
N GLY A 890 -14.99 -10.80 -38.65
CA GLY A 890 -15.05 -10.78 -40.11
C GLY A 890 -16.33 -11.41 -40.68
N ALA A 891 -16.38 -11.54 -42.01
CA ALA A 891 -17.57 -11.99 -42.74
C ALA A 891 -18.04 -13.42 -42.38
N THR A 892 -17.14 -14.28 -41.90
CA THR A 892 -17.39 -15.68 -41.53
C THR A 892 -17.31 -15.87 -40.00
N ALA A 893 -18.30 -15.34 -39.27
CA ALA A 893 -18.27 -15.33 -37.79
C ALA A 893 -18.05 -16.73 -37.17
N GLN A 894 -18.64 -17.78 -37.76
CA GLN A 894 -18.48 -19.18 -37.35
C GLN A 894 -17.03 -19.70 -37.35
N GLN A 895 -16.12 -19.21 -38.21
CA GLN A 895 -14.73 -19.71 -38.29
C GLN A 895 -13.91 -19.41 -37.04
N GLY A 896 -14.37 -18.46 -36.23
CA GLY A 896 -13.79 -18.17 -34.92
C GLY A 896 -14.77 -18.46 -33.79
N TYR A 897 -15.81 -19.27 -34.01
CA TYR A 897 -16.71 -19.65 -32.93
C TYR A 897 -16.13 -20.79 -32.09
N LEU A 898 -16.00 -20.57 -30.79
CA LEU A 898 -15.73 -21.62 -29.82
C LEU A 898 -16.44 -21.29 -28.52
N ALA A 899 -17.23 -22.24 -28.01
CA ALA A 899 -17.80 -22.16 -26.68
C ALA A 899 -16.79 -22.65 -25.62
N GLY A 900 -16.93 -22.13 -24.41
CA GLY A 900 -16.14 -22.56 -23.26
C GLY A 900 -16.31 -24.06 -22.95
N PRO A 901 -15.38 -24.66 -22.19
CA PRO A 901 -15.29 -26.10 -22.00
C PRO A 901 -16.45 -26.70 -21.19
N CYS A 902 -17.06 -25.92 -20.29
CA CYS A 902 -18.17 -26.31 -19.43
C CYS A 902 -18.88 -25.07 -18.87
N GLY A 903 -20.07 -25.25 -18.30
CA GLY A 903 -20.79 -24.17 -17.60
C GLY A 903 -20.30 -24.00 -16.15
N LEU A 904 -20.10 -22.76 -15.72
CA LEU A 904 -19.57 -22.40 -14.40
C LEU A 904 -20.72 -22.00 -13.45
N ALA A 905 -20.88 -22.75 -12.35
CA ALA A 905 -21.97 -22.53 -11.39
C ALA A 905 -21.74 -21.31 -10.49
N ASN A 906 -20.48 -20.96 -10.25
CA ASN A 906 -20.12 -19.74 -9.52
C ASN A 906 -20.10 -18.57 -10.49
N ALA A 907 -20.94 -17.58 -10.22
CA ALA A 907 -21.01 -16.35 -10.98
C ALA A 907 -19.69 -15.56 -10.94
N GLY A 908 -19.39 -14.83 -12.02
CA GLY A 908 -18.29 -13.87 -12.10
C GLY A 908 -17.25 -14.16 -13.18
N VAL A 909 -17.55 -15.04 -14.14
CA VAL A 909 -16.61 -15.37 -15.23
C VAL A 909 -16.34 -14.12 -16.08
N MET A 910 -15.09 -13.87 -16.46
CA MET A 910 -14.71 -12.73 -17.28
C MET A 910 -13.74 -13.14 -18.38
N LEU A 911 -13.76 -12.42 -19.51
CA LEU A 911 -12.80 -12.55 -20.59
C LEU A 911 -12.01 -11.25 -20.73
N SER A 912 -10.72 -11.37 -20.97
CA SER A 912 -9.90 -10.24 -21.36
C SER A 912 -8.99 -10.62 -22.52
N TYR A 913 -9.20 -9.96 -23.65
CA TYR A 913 -8.40 -10.16 -24.86
C TYR A 913 -7.45 -8.99 -25.03
N SER A 914 -6.28 -9.30 -25.57
CA SER A 914 -5.36 -8.26 -25.96
C SER A 914 -5.88 -7.58 -27.23
N LEU A 915 -6.05 -6.26 -27.17
CA LEU A 915 -6.44 -5.46 -28.34
C LEU A 915 -5.39 -5.52 -29.46
N LEU A 916 -4.12 -5.73 -29.09
CA LEU A 916 -2.95 -5.51 -29.95
C LEU A 916 -2.13 -6.77 -30.22
N THR A 917 -2.40 -7.88 -29.53
CA THR A 917 -1.61 -9.10 -29.65
C THR A 917 -2.51 -10.28 -30.06
N HIS A 918 -1.98 -11.15 -30.92
CA HIS A 918 -2.82 -11.83 -31.90
C HIS A 918 -3.14 -13.31 -31.63
N GLY A 919 -2.34 -14.01 -30.81
CA GLY A 919 -2.45 -15.46 -30.64
C GLY A 919 -2.87 -15.94 -29.24
N THR A 920 -1.94 -15.82 -28.29
CA THR A 920 -1.97 -16.57 -27.02
C THR A 920 -2.06 -15.71 -25.76
N SER A 921 -2.03 -14.39 -25.89
CA SER A 921 -2.10 -13.43 -24.77
C SER A 921 -3.56 -13.02 -24.49
N ASN A 922 -4.43 -14.00 -24.35
CA ASN A 922 -5.85 -13.80 -24.07
C ASN A 922 -6.23 -14.73 -22.92
N PHE A 923 -7.13 -14.30 -22.05
CA PHE A 923 -7.38 -15.02 -20.81
C PHE A 923 -8.84 -14.95 -20.39
N TYR A 924 -9.23 -15.90 -19.54
CA TYR A 924 -10.51 -15.90 -18.85
C TYR A 924 -10.33 -16.18 -17.35
N LEU A 925 -11.29 -15.72 -16.55
CA LEU A 925 -11.37 -16.00 -15.12
C LEU A 925 -12.15 -17.28 -14.85
N ASP A 926 -11.48 -18.28 -14.30
CA ASP A 926 -12.07 -19.53 -13.83
C ASP A 926 -12.62 -19.35 -12.41
N THR A 927 -13.94 -19.36 -12.29
CA THR A 927 -14.66 -19.24 -11.02
C THR A 927 -15.04 -20.59 -10.42
N SER A 928 -14.62 -21.72 -11.00
CA SER A 928 -15.03 -23.06 -10.53
C SER A 928 -14.68 -23.30 -9.06
N ASN A 929 -13.64 -22.65 -8.55
CA ASN A 929 -13.27 -22.61 -7.13
C ASN A 929 -13.36 -21.17 -6.59
N GLN A 930 -14.33 -20.89 -5.72
CA GLN A 930 -14.49 -19.54 -5.12
C GLN A 930 -13.32 -19.16 -4.19
N ASN A 931 -12.54 -20.14 -3.71
CA ASN A 931 -11.39 -19.89 -2.84
C ASN A 931 -10.09 -19.64 -3.63
N ALA A 932 -10.10 -19.83 -4.96
CA ALA A 932 -8.94 -19.62 -5.82
C ALA A 932 -9.41 -19.24 -7.23
N LEU A 933 -9.35 -17.95 -7.55
CA LEU A 933 -9.85 -17.39 -8.80
C LEU A 933 -8.74 -17.42 -9.86
N HIS A 934 -8.65 -18.53 -10.60
CA HIS A 934 -7.56 -18.77 -11.55
C HIS A 934 -7.76 -18.04 -12.88
N LEU A 935 -6.70 -17.43 -13.38
CA LEU A 935 -6.62 -16.87 -14.74
C LEU A 935 -6.09 -17.93 -15.70
N ARG A 936 -6.85 -18.22 -16.74
CA ARG A 936 -6.58 -19.32 -17.68
C ARG A 936 -6.48 -18.83 -19.10
N GLN A 937 -5.69 -19.51 -19.91
CA GLN A 937 -5.37 -19.07 -21.27
C GLN A 937 -6.53 -19.32 -22.23
N VAL A 938 -6.68 -18.38 -23.16
CA VAL A 938 -7.50 -18.48 -24.36
C VAL A 938 -6.58 -18.33 -25.58
N THR A 939 -6.58 -19.29 -26.48
CA THR A 939 -5.97 -19.15 -27.80
C THR A 939 -7.05 -18.76 -28.80
N LEU A 940 -6.77 -17.80 -29.69
CA LEU A 940 -7.76 -17.37 -30.68
C LEU A 940 -7.51 -17.94 -32.08
N ALA A 941 -6.29 -18.41 -32.36
CA ALA A 941 -5.90 -18.96 -33.66
C ALA A 941 -4.93 -20.15 -33.52
N PRO A 942 -5.41 -21.40 -33.60
CA PRO A 942 -6.82 -21.79 -33.59
C PRO A 942 -7.50 -21.48 -32.23
N PRO A 943 -8.83 -21.26 -32.20
CA PRO A 943 -9.57 -21.06 -30.97
C PRO A 943 -9.39 -22.24 -29.97
N GLY A 944 -9.14 -21.93 -28.70
CA GLY A 944 -8.98 -22.91 -27.63
C GLY A 944 -9.11 -22.29 -26.25
N PHE A 945 -9.71 -23.01 -25.30
CA PHE A 945 -9.79 -22.63 -23.89
C PHE A 945 -9.07 -23.68 -23.05
N GLU A 946 -8.19 -23.23 -22.15
CA GLU A 946 -7.65 -24.10 -21.10
C GLU A 946 -8.79 -24.49 -20.14
N PRO A 947 -9.10 -25.77 -19.90
CA PRO A 947 -10.24 -26.16 -19.08
C PRO A 947 -10.00 -26.00 -17.56
N PRO A 948 -11.03 -25.73 -16.73
CA PRO A 948 -10.92 -25.77 -15.27
C PRO A 948 -10.53 -27.15 -14.74
N SER A 949 -9.76 -27.20 -13.64
CA SER A 949 -9.37 -28.45 -12.96
C SER A 949 -10.57 -29.34 -12.61
N ALA A 950 -11.71 -28.74 -12.24
CA ALA A 950 -12.95 -29.46 -11.94
C ALA A 950 -13.52 -30.24 -13.14
N SER A 951 -13.22 -29.80 -14.37
CA SER A 951 -13.69 -30.44 -15.61
C SER A 951 -12.63 -31.33 -16.28
N ASN A 952 -11.35 -31.12 -15.95
CA ASN A 952 -10.23 -31.87 -16.51
C ASN A 952 -9.13 -32.06 -15.45
N PRO A 953 -9.26 -33.02 -14.52
CA PRO A 953 -8.30 -33.21 -13.44
C PRO A 953 -6.96 -33.81 -13.91
N SER A 954 -6.85 -34.27 -15.16
CA SER A 954 -5.62 -34.88 -15.71
C SER A 954 -5.50 -34.67 -17.23
N PRO A 955 -4.47 -33.95 -17.72
CA PRO A 955 -3.39 -33.31 -16.97
C PRO A 955 -3.89 -32.14 -16.10
N ALA A 956 -3.12 -31.76 -15.08
CA ALA A 956 -3.49 -30.66 -14.20
C ALA A 956 -3.63 -29.36 -14.99
N SER A 957 -4.76 -28.68 -14.81
CA SER A 957 -5.01 -27.40 -15.48
C SER A 957 -3.97 -26.36 -15.11
N GLN A 958 -3.67 -25.51 -16.08
CA GLN A 958 -2.64 -24.49 -15.97
C GLN A 958 -3.24 -23.12 -15.66
N SER A 959 -2.56 -22.38 -14.79
CA SER A 959 -2.94 -21.05 -14.34
C SER A 959 -1.82 -20.04 -14.60
N TRP A 960 -2.20 -18.87 -15.09
CA TRP A 960 -1.33 -17.72 -15.32
C TRP A 960 -1.40 -16.70 -14.20
N GLY A 961 -2.22 -16.94 -13.17
CA GLY A 961 -2.46 -16.01 -12.10
C GLY A 961 -3.65 -16.38 -11.23
N VAL A 962 -3.68 -15.85 -10.01
CA VAL A 962 -4.78 -16.02 -9.07
C VAL A 962 -5.17 -14.66 -8.51
N LEU A 963 -6.46 -14.32 -8.55
CA LEU A 963 -7.00 -13.09 -7.94
C LEU A 963 -7.43 -13.37 -6.48
N ASN A 964 -7.29 -12.37 -5.61
CA ASN A 964 -7.75 -12.47 -4.22
C ASN A 964 -9.26 -12.24 -4.11
N PHE A 965 -9.80 -11.36 -4.97
CA PHE A 965 -11.18 -10.92 -4.89
C PHE A 965 -11.94 -11.24 -6.18
N MET A 966 -13.23 -11.54 -6.05
CA MET A 966 -14.11 -11.62 -7.22
C MET A 966 -14.13 -10.24 -7.89
N PRO A 967 -13.72 -10.14 -9.17
CA PRO A 967 -13.65 -8.86 -9.84
C PRO A 967 -14.99 -8.43 -10.42
N ASP A 968 -15.15 -7.14 -10.65
CA ASP A 968 -16.23 -6.50 -11.42
C ASP A 968 -15.76 -6.07 -12.82
N ALA A 969 -14.44 -5.90 -12.99
CA ALA A 969 -13.78 -5.83 -14.29
C ALA A 969 -12.40 -6.50 -14.24
N LEU A 970 -12.01 -7.11 -15.35
CA LEU A 970 -10.70 -7.75 -15.57
C LEU A 970 -10.11 -7.20 -16.88
N LEU A 971 -8.91 -6.66 -16.80
CA LEU A 971 -8.24 -5.97 -17.90
C LEU A 971 -6.85 -6.56 -18.14
N LEU A 972 -6.43 -6.50 -19.39
CA LEU A 972 -5.04 -6.69 -19.78
C LEU A 972 -4.39 -5.33 -20.00
N HIS A 973 -3.50 -4.99 -19.08
CA HIS A 973 -2.69 -3.80 -19.19
C HIS A 973 -1.60 -4.00 -20.26
N PRO A 974 -1.36 -3.01 -21.14
CA PRO A 974 -0.35 -3.08 -22.20
C PRO A 974 1.02 -3.53 -21.69
N ALA A 975 1.44 -3.11 -20.49
CA ALA A 975 2.71 -3.51 -19.86
C ALA A 975 2.78 -4.99 -19.38
N GLY A 976 1.90 -5.87 -19.87
CA GLY A 976 1.92 -7.31 -19.54
C GLY A 976 1.45 -7.63 -18.13
N HIS A 977 0.39 -6.96 -17.66
CA HIS A 977 -0.21 -7.22 -16.35
C HIS A 977 -1.71 -7.46 -16.47
N PHE A 978 -2.24 -8.33 -15.63
CA PHE A 978 -3.65 -8.33 -15.28
C PHE A 978 -3.94 -7.18 -14.32
N VAL A 979 -5.04 -6.49 -14.55
CA VAL A 979 -5.61 -5.51 -13.63
C VAL A 979 -7.05 -5.90 -13.37
N SER A 980 -7.43 -6.02 -12.10
CA SER A 980 -8.81 -6.23 -11.70
C SER A 980 -9.28 -5.13 -10.77
N ILE A 981 -10.59 -4.89 -10.74
CA ILE A 981 -11.24 -4.05 -9.71
C ILE A 981 -12.32 -4.87 -9.03
N SER A 982 -12.52 -4.66 -7.73
CA SER A 982 -13.57 -5.30 -6.93
C SER A 982 -14.40 -4.24 -6.21
N ASN A 983 -15.67 -4.15 -6.56
CA ASN A 983 -16.66 -3.27 -5.95
C ASN A 983 -16.83 -3.59 -4.47
N ALA A 984 -17.02 -4.87 -4.16
CA ALA A 984 -17.28 -5.35 -2.80
C ALA A 984 -16.15 -5.01 -1.82
N ASN A 985 -14.91 -4.92 -2.31
CA ASN A 985 -13.74 -4.64 -1.48
C ASN A 985 -13.21 -3.20 -1.62
N HIS A 986 -13.69 -2.44 -2.62
CA HIS A 986 -13.12 -1.14 -3.00
C HIS A 986 -11.61 -1.23 -3.26
N LYS A 987 -11.20 -2.27 -3.99
CA LYS A 987 -9.78 -2.57 -4.29
C LYS A 987 -9.56 -2.69 -5.79
N MET A 988 -8.33 -2.37 -6.18
CA MET A 988 -7.73 -2.80 -7.44
C MET A 988 -6.75 -3.92 -7.13
N GLU A 989 -6.56 -4.88 -8.03
CA GLU A 989 -5.44 -5.81 -7.96
C GLU A 989 -4.63 -5.75 -9.25
N THR A 990 -3.32 -5.94 -9.11
CA THR A 990 -2.40 -6.00 -10.24
C THR A 990 -1.56 -7.26 -10.15
N LEU A 991 -1.43 -7.98 -11.26
CA LEU A 991 -0.57 -9.16 -11.36
C LEU A 991 0.20 -9.13 -12.66
N LYS A 992 1.52 -9.20 -12.56
CA LYS A 992 2.39 -9.39 -13.72
C LYS A 992 2.14 -10.76 -14.34
N ILE A 993 1.94 -10.81 -15.65
CA ILE A 993 1.76 -12.07 -16.38
C ILE A 993 3.09 -12.84 -16.33
N PRO A 994 3.12 -14.08 -15.83
CA PRO A 994 4.36 -14.86 -15.77
C PRO A 994 4.81 -15.28 -17.17
N THR A 995 6.08 -15.68 -17.31
CA THR A 995 6.58 -16.21 -18.60
C THR A 995 6.07 -17.62 -18.91
N THR A 996 5.60 -18.35 -17.89
CA THR A 996 5.08 -19.71 -17.99
C THR A 996 3.94 -19.87 -17.00
N SER A 997 2.91 -20.65 -17.37
CA SER A 997 1.87 -21.05 -16.45
C SER A 997 2.37 -22.03 -15.37
N LEU A 998 1.63 -22.13 -14.27
CA LEU A 998 1.85 -23.12 -13.21
C LEU A 998 0.57 -23.95 -12.98
N PRO A 999 0.70 -25.19 -12.44
CA PRO A 999 -0.43 -25.92 -11.88
C PRO A 999 -1.14 -25.12 -10.76
N ASP A 1000 -2.44 -25.35 -10.58
CA ASP A 1000 -3.30 -24.58 -9.66
C ASP A 1000 -2.75 -24.49 -8.22
N ASP A 1001 -2.26 -25.58 -7.65
CA ASP A 1001 -1.74 -25.65 -6.27
C ASP A 1001 -0.46 -24.82 -6.08
N GLN A 1002 0.33 -24.64 -7.13
CA GLN A 1002 1.52 -23.78 -7.15
C GLN A 1002 1.15 -22.33 -7.47
N ALA A 1003 0.18 -22.11 -8.35
CA ALA A 1003 -0.24 -20.77 -8.76
C ALA A 1003 -0.79 -19.95 -7.59
N VAL A 1004 -1.55 -20.56 -6.67
CA VAL A 1004 -2.08 -19.87 -5.47
C VAL A 1004 -1.00 -19.37 -4.51
N LEU A 1005 0.22 -19.90 -4.59
CA LEU A 1005 1.36 -19.49 -3.77
C LEU A 1005 2.27 -18.48 -4.49
N HIS A 1006 2.45 -18.67 -5.80
CA HIS A 1006 3.50 -17.99 -6.57
C HIS A 1006 3.00 -16.91 -7.53
N LEU A 1007 1.71 -16.95 -7.90
CA LEU A 1007 1.09 -16.07 -8.90
C LEU A 1007 -0.15 -15.35 -8.35
N LEU A 1008 -0.15 -15.02 -7.06
CA LEU A 1008 -1.22 -14.30 -6.40
C LEU A 1008 -1.13 -12.79 -6.70
N ALA A 1009 -2.24 -12.21 -7.13
CA ALA A 1009 -2.34 -10.79 -7.43
C ALA A 1009 -2.07 -9.92 -6.20
N GLN A 1010 -1.56 -8.72 -6.42
CA GLN A 1010 -1.28 -7.77 -5.34
C GLN A 1010 -2.43 -6.77 -5.20
N PRO A 1011 -3.14 -6.72 -4.05
CA PRO A 1011 -4.15 -5.71 -3.80
C PRO A 1011 -3.54 -4.31 -3.66
N LYS A 1012 -4.28 -3.31 -4.16
CA LYS A 1012 -3.95 -1.87 -4.24
C LYS A 1012 -5.18 -1.03 -3.92
N SER A 1013 -4.94 0.23 -3.54
CA SER A 1013 -5.99 1.22 -3.23
C SER A 1013 -6.89 0.75 -2.08
N GLY A 1014 -7.91 1.52 -1.70
CA GLY A 1014 -8.87 1.16 -0.66
C GLY A 1014 -10.10 2.05 -0.70
N LYS A 1015 -11.06 1.78 0.20
CA LYS A 1015 -12.28 2.58 0.29
C LYS A 1015 -11.99 4.03 0.67
N GLY A 1016 -12.44 4.99 -0.13
CA GLY A 1016 -12.44 6.40 0.25
C GLY A 1016 -12.66 7.37 -0.91
N SER A 1017 -12.58 8.65 -0.59
CA SER A 1017 -12.94 9.78 -1.46
C SER A 1017 -11.74 10.54 -2.04
N ARG A 1018 -10.55 10.41 -1.47
CA ARG A 1018 -9.34 11.10 -1.97
C ARG A 1018 -8.72 10.43 -3.21
N PRO A 1019 -7.89 11.16 -3.99
CA PRO A 1019 -7.06 10.55 -5.02
C PRO A 1019 -6.23 9.40 -4.49
N GLY A 1020 -6.29 8.25 -5.17
CA GLY A 1020 -5.64 7.00 -4.77
C GLY A 1020 -6.57 6.03 -4.04
N LEU A 1021 -7.73 6.50 -3.55
CA LEU A 1021 -8.80 5.67 -2.98
C LEU A 1021 -10.00 5.61 -3.91
N MET A 1022 -10.79 4.54 -3.81
CA MET A 1022 -11.96 4.28 -4.62
C MET A 1022 -13.20 4.02 -3.78
N THR A 1023 -14.38 4.41 -4.26
CA THR A 1023 -15.66 4.08 -3.62
C THR A 1023 -16.63 3.55 -4.67
N SER A 1024 -17.09 2.32 -4.44
CA SER A 1024 -18.01 1.59 -5.32
C SER A 1024 -17.51 1.56 -6.79
N PRO A 1025 -16.31 1.04 -7.09
CA PRO A 1025 -15.83 0.92 -8.48
C PRO A 1025 -16.73 -0.04 -9.28
N VAL A 1026 -17.11 0.33 -10.50
CA VAL A 1026 -18.11 -0.36 -11.33
C VAL A 1026 -17.50 -0.98 -12.58
N ALA A 1027 -16.64 -0.22 -13.26
CA ALA A 1027 -15.99 -0.63 -14.50
C ALA A 1027 -14.61 0.01 -14.58
N ALA A 1028 -13.73 -0.52 -15.42
CA ALA A 1028 -12.41 0.03 -15.62
C ALA A 1028 -11.97 -0.16 -17.08
N ALA A 1029 -11.04 0.67 -17.55
CA ALA A 1029 -10.45 0.59 -18.87
C ALA A 1029 -8.97 1.01 -18.82
N VAL A 1030 -8.16 0.56 -19.78
CA VAL A 1030 -6.75 0.95 -19.86
C VAL A 1030 -6.52 1.82 -21.10
N ALA A 1031 -6.03 3.03 -20.89
CA ALA A 1031 -5.64 3.95 -21.94
C ALA A 1031 -4.38 3.46 -22.67
N PRO A 1032 -4.14 3.90 -23.92
CA PRO A 1032 -2.97 3.48 -24.70
C PRO A 1032 -1.62 3.77 -24.06
N ASP A 1033 -1.54 4.81 -23.24
CA ASP A 1033 -0.34 5.22 -22.50
C ASP A 1033 -0.15 4.44 -21.18
N GLY A 1034 -0.95 3.39 -20.96
CA GLY A 1034 -0.93 2.58 -19.74
C GLY A 1034 -1.66 3.20 -18.55
N THR A 1035 -2.46 4.25 -18.75
CA THR A 1035 -3.30 4.76 -17.64
C THR A 1035 -4.44 3.82 -17.36
N ILE A 1036 -4.65 3.43 -16.11
CA ILE A 1036 -5.83 2.68 -15.70
C ILE A 1036 -6.90 3.69 -15.28
N LEU A 1037 -8.06 3.65 -15.94
CA LEU A 1037 -9.24 4.44 -15.58
C LEU A 1037 -10.23 3.57 -14.83
N VAL A 1038 -10.74 4.07 -13.70
CA VAL A 1038 -11.76 3.39 -12.90
C VAL A 1038 -12.99 4.28 -12.84
N LEU A 1039 -14.14 3.73 -13.25
CA LEU A 1039 -15.46 4.33 -13.11
C LEU A 1039 -16.01 3.97 -11.74
N GLU A 1040 -16.26 4.98 -10.92
CA GLU A 1040 -16.79 4.86 -9.56
C GLU A 1040 -18.24 5.33 -9.52
N PHE A 1041 -19.12 4.54 -8.92
CA PHE A 1041 -20.49 4.97 -8.63
C PHE A 1041 -20.53 6.04 -7.54
N GLY A 1042 -19.52 6.10 -6.67
CA GLY A 1042 -19.49 6.97 -5.51
C GLY A 1042 -20.37 6.47 -4.35
N ASP A 1043 -20.81 7.40 -3.52
CA ASP A 1043 -21.70 7.14 -2.38
C ASP A 1043 -22.73 8.28 -2.28
N PRO A 1044 -23.96 8.09 -2.81
CA PRO A 1044 -25.00 9.11 -2.77
C PRO A 1044 -25.54 9.34 -1.34
N THR A 1045 -25.23 8.45 -0.39
CA THR A 1045 -25.67 8.54 1.01
C THR A 1045 -24.63 9.16 1.95
N ALA A 1046 -23.40 9.34 1.47
CA ALA A 1046 -22.35 10.03 2.20
C ALA A 1046 -22.75 11.49 2.50
N SER A 1047 -22.12 12.08 3.51
CA SER A 1047 -22.33 13.49 3.89
C SER A 1047 -20.99 14.23 3.95
N PRO A 1048 -20.64 15.05 2.93
CA PRO A 1048 -21.40 15.30 1.70
C PRO A 1048 -21.44 14.07 0.77
N PRO A 1049 -22.43 13.96 -0.13
CA PRO A 1049 -22.49 12.86 -1.09
C PRO A 1049 -21.25 12.82 -1.98
N LEU A 1050 -20.73 11.62 -2.21
CA LEU A 1050 -19.62 11.41 -3.14
C LEU A 1050 -20.19 11.15 -4.55
N PRO A 1051 -19.95 12.05 -5.53
CA PRO A 1051 -20.48 11.88 -6.88
C PRO A 1051 -19.85 10.68 -7.59
N ALA A 1052 -20.54 10.21 -8.62
CA ALA A 1052 -19.93 9.31 -9.58
C ALA A 1052 -18.81 10.03 -10.34
N ARG A 1053 -17.71 9.31 -10.59
CA ARG A 1053 -16.50 9.88 -11.18
C ARG A 1053 -15.68 8.84 -11.93
N ILE A 1054 -14.80 9.31 -12.79
CA ILE A 1054 -13.73 8.51 -13.40
C ILE A 1054 -12.41 8.96 -12.78
N GLN A 1055 -11.65 8.03 -12.22
CA GLN A 1055 -10.34 8.31 -11.62
C GLN A 1055 -9.23 7.56 -12.34
N ALA A 1056 -8.06 8.19 -12.47
CA ALA A 1056 -6.90 7.64 -13.16
C ALA A 1056 -5.81 7.13 -12.20
N PHE A 1057 -5.20 6.00 -12.56
CA PHE A 1057 -4.15 5.32 -11.80
C PHE A 1057 -3.02 4.84 -12.72
N ASP A 1058 -1.83 4.67 -12.14
CA ASP A 1058 -0.78 3.84 -12.73
C ASP A 1058 -0.88 2.37 -12.28
N ILE A 1059 -0.01 1.51 -12.79
CA ILE A 1059 0.05 0.09 -12.44
C ILE A 1059 0.47 -0.17 -10.99
N GLY A 1060 1.07 0.83 -10.33
CA GLY A 1060 1.37 0.79 -8.90
C GLY A 1060 0.14 1.01 -8.03
N GLY A 1061 -0.99 1.43 -8.62
CA GLY A 1061 -2.17 1.89 -7.89
C GLY A 1061 -2.04 3.33 -7.39
N ASN A 1062 -1.05 4.09 -7.87
CA ASN A 1062 -0.87 5.49 -7.50
C ASN A 1062 -1.81 6.36 -8.35
N PRO A 1063 -2.45 7.39 -7.77
CA PRO A 1063 -3.30 8.31 -8.52
C PRO A 1063 -2.49 9.04 -9.59
N LYS A 1064 -2.97 9.05 -10.83
CA LYS A 1064 -2.31 9.71 -11.96
C LYS A 1064 -3.09 10.97 -12.36
N GLN A 1065 -2.38 12.07 -12.58
CA GLN A 1065 -2.98 13.22 -13.25
C GLN A 1065 -3.28 12.87 -14.71
N PHE A 1066 -4.56 12.88 -15.08
CA PHE A 1066 -5.02 12.51 -16.42
C PHE A 1066 -6.06 13.49 -16.96
N PHE A 1067 -6.69 14.29 -16.09
CA PHE A 1067 -7.73 15.25 -16.42
C PHE A 1067 -7.25 16.69 -16.17
N PRO A 1068 -6.27 17.21 -16.94
CA PRO A 1068 -5.54 18.44 -16.60
C PRO A 1068 -6.40 19.71 -16.51
N GLN A 1069 -7.59 19.71 -17.10
CA GLN A 1069 -8.52 20.84 -17.07
C GLN A 1069 -9.61 20.74 -15.99
N GLN A 1070 -9.58 19.71 -15.15
CA GLN A 1070 -10.51 19.53 -14.03
C GLN A 1070 -9.99 20.20 -12.74
N PRO A 1071 -10.87 20.58 -11.79
CA PRO A 1071 -10.44 21.16 -10.50
C PRO A 1071 -9.49 20.24 -9.72
N SER A 1072 -9.70 18.94 -9.83
CA SER A 1072 -8.77 17.91 -9.38
C SER A 1072 -8.28 17.14 -10.61
N PRO A 1073 -6.99 17.18 -10.95
CA PRO A 1073 -6.49 16.60 -12.20
C PRO A 1073 -6.51 15.07 -12.25
N TYR A 1074 -6.91 14.42 -11.15
CA TYR A 1074 -6.97 12.97 -11.01
C TYR A 1074 -8.36 12.40 -11.34
N VAL A 1075 -9.40 13.25 -11.36
CA VAL A 1075 -10.79 12.81 -11.46
C VAL A 1075 -11.60 13.65 -12.46
N LEU A 1076 -12.51 12.98 -13.16
CA LEU A 1076 -13.59 13.59 -13.92
C LEU A 1076 -14.93 13.22 -13.26
N GLU A 1077 -15.64 14.21 -12.72
CA GLU A 1077 -16.98 13.98 -12.14
C GLU A 1077 -18.05 13.84 -13.22
N LEU A 1078 -19.00 12.94 -13.02
CA LEU A 1078 -20.06 12.62 -13.98
C LEU A 1078 -21.38 13.30 -13.60
N THR A 1079 -21.43 14.62 -13.78
CA THR A 1079 -22.58 15.42 -13.33
C THR A 1079 -23.79 15.35 -14.26
N ALA A 1080 -23.61 14.90 -15.51
CA ALA A 1080 -24.71 14.71 -16.47
C ALA A 1080 -25.57 13.47 -16.18
N THR A 1081 -24.97 12.46 -15.54
CA THR A 1081 -25.62 11.21 -15.12
C THR A 1081 -25.44 11.02 -13.60
N PRO A 1082 -25.99 11.92 -12.77
CA PRO A 1082 -25.68 11.94 -11.35
C PRO A 1082 -26.28 10.72 -10.64
N ASN A 1083 -25.46 10.03 -9.85
CA ASN A 1083 -25.85 8.87 -9.03
C ASN A 1083 -27.04 9.17 -8.09
N GLN A 1084 -27.14 10.40 -7.57
CA GLN A 1084 -28.26 10.86 -6.73
C GLN A 1084 -29.61 10.86 -7.46
N ALA A 1085 -29.62 10.95 -8.80
CA ALA A 1085 -30.83 10.89 -9.60
C ALA A 1085 -31.22 9.45 -9.98
N GLY A 1086 -30.51 8.44 -9.48
CA GLY A 1086 -30.80 7.03 -9.73
C GLY A 1086 -30.12 6.42 -10.96
N TRP A 1087 -29.28 7.18 -11.68
CA TRP A 1087 -28.48 6.66 -12.78
C TRP A 1087 -27.61 5.50 -12.33
N GLN A 1088 -27.63 4.41 -13.10
CA GLN A 1088 -26.79 3.24 -12.90
C GLN A 1088 -25.73 3.18 -14.01
N PHE A 1089 -24.48 2.94 -13.64
CA PHE A 1089 -23.40 2.71 -14.59
C PHE A 1089 -23.24 1.23 -14.85
N LEU A 1090 -23.05 0.85 -16.11
CA LEU A 1090 -22.99 -0.55 -16.52
C LEU A 1090 -21.60 -0.98 -16.97
N ASP A 1091 -20.92 -0.09 -17.70
CA ASP A 1091 -19.62 -0.39 -18.29
C ASP A 1091 -18.86 0.85 -18.77
N MET A 1092 -17.57 0.70 -19.01
CA MET A 1092 -16.70 1.74 -19.53
C MET A 1092 -15.67 1.17 -20.52
N ALA A 1093 -15.40 1.90 -21.58
CA ALA A 1093 -14.30 1.60 -22.50
C ALA A 1093 -13.53 2.88 -22.84
N ILE A 1094 -12.29 2.75 -23.29
CA ILE A 1094 -11.50 3.86 -23.81
C ILE A 1094 -10.93 3.48 -25.18
N GLU A 1095 -11.02 4.39 -26.14
CA GLU A 1095 -10.40 4.21 -27.45
C GLU A 1095 -9.00 4.85 -27.51
N TYR A 1096 -8.31 4.68 -28.63
CA TYR A 1096 -6.88 4.99 -28.71
C TYR A 1096 -6.53 6.48 -28.79
N GLY A 1097 -7.46 7.33 -29.23
CA GLY A 1097 -7.33 8.79 -29.08
C GLY A 1097 -7.56 9.28 -27.65
N GLY A 1098 -7.93 8.40 -26.71
CA GLY A 1098 -8.18 8.73 -25.30
C GLY A 1098 -9.64 9.06 -24.99
N PHE A 1099 -10.57 9.02 -25.97
CA PHE A 1099 -12.00 9.23 -25.69
C PHE A 1099 -12.57 8.09 -24.84
N ILE A 1100 -13.33 8.45 -23.82
CA ILE A 1100 -13.86 7.54 -22.80
C ILE A 1100 -15.36 7.35 -23.03
N TYR A 1101 -15.78 6.10 -23.19
CA TYR A 1101 -17.17 5.70 -23.42
C TYR A 1101 -17.75 5.17 -22.12
N VAL A 1102 -18.85 5.76 -21.66
CA VAL A 1102 -19.55 5.35 -20.44
C VAL A 1102 -20.96 4.90 -20.81
N LEU A 1103 -21.28 3.65 -20.49
CA LEU A 1103 -22.62 3.08 -20.65
C LEU A 1103 -23.38 3.20 -19.33
N SER A 1104 -24.57 3.80 -19.39
CA SER A 1104 -25.42 3.98 -18.21
C SER A 1104 -26.90 3.81 -18.55
N HIS A 1105 -27.73 3.64 -17.52
CA HIS A 1105 -29.18 3.65 -17.68
C HIS A 1105 -29.91 4.33 -16.52
N LEU A 1106 -31.11 4.80 -16.82
CA LEU A 1106 -32.08 5.33 -15.86
C LEU A 1106 -33.48 4.85 -16.27
N ASP A 1107 -34.18 4.14 -15.38
CA ASP A 1107 -35.56 3.68 -15.59
C ASP A 1107 -35.81 3.00 -16.96
N GLY A 1108 -34.86 2.15 -17.39
CA GLY A 1108 -34.93 1.41 -18.65
C GLY A 1108 -34.53 2.21 -19.90
N THR A 1109 -34.15 3.48 -19.76
CA THR A 1109 -33.55 4.29 -20.84
C THR A 1109 -32.02 4.17 -20.77
N TYR A 1110 -31.41 3.69 -21.85
CA TYR A 1110 -29.96 3.47 -21.93
C TYR A 1110 -29.28 4.59 -22.71
N GLN A 1111 -28.10 4.97 -22.24
CA GLN A 1111 -27.31 6.06 -22.80
C GLN A 1111 -25.83 5.67 -22.88
N LEU A 1112 -25.22 5.99 -24.02
CA LEU A 1112 -23.78 5.93 -24.24
C LEU A 1112 -23.23 7.35 -24.30
N ASP A 1113 -22.45 7.73 -23.29
CA ASP A 1113 -21.79 9.03 -23.20
C ASP A 1113 -20.32 8.93 -23.57
N ILE A 1114 -19.82 9.94 -24.26
CA ILE A 1114 -18.41 10.07 -24.64
C ILE A 1114 -17.81 11.27 -23.93
N TYR A 1115 -16.73 11.03 -23.20
CA TYR A 1115 -15.94 12.03 -22.47
C TYR A 1115 -14.51 12.06 -22.99
N SER A 1116 -13.76 13.03 -22.50
CA SER A 1116 -12.35 13.21 -22.83
C SER A 1116 -11.51 13.54 -21.61
N PRO A 1117 -10.22 13.18 -21.63
CA PRO A 1117 -9.28 13.62 -20.59
C PRO A 1117 -9.09 15.15 -20.60
N GLY A 1118 -9.16 15.78 -21.77
CA GLY A 1118 -8.82 17.19 -21.97
C GLY A 1118 -9.96 18.18 -21.73
N GLN A 1119 -11.17 17.74 -21.38
CA GLN A 1119 -12.32 18.65 -21.24
C GLN A 1119 -12.26 19.49 -19.95
N SER A 1120 -12.68 20.75 -20.02
CA SER A 1120 -12.77 21.66 -18.86
C SER A 1120 -14.06 21.55 -18.05
N GLY A 1121 -15.13 20.99 -18.63
CA GLY A 1121 -16.40 20.75 -17.97
C GLY A 1121 -16.62 19.28 -17.61
N THR A 1122 -17.78 18.97 -17.02
CA THR A 1122 -18.19 17.61 -16.61
C THR A 1122 -19.30 17.02 -17.49
N ASN A 1123 -19.75 17.76 -18.51
CA ASN A 1123 -20.73 17.25 -19.47
C ASN A 1123 -20.06 16.33 -20.51
N PRO A 1124 -20.77 15.32 -21.03
CA PRO A 1124 -20.26 14.51 -22.13
C PRO A 1124 -20.08 15.34 -23.39
N ILE A 1125 -19.06 15.00 -24.17
CA ILE A 1125 -18.81 15.54 -25.51
C ILE A 1125 -19.96 15.16 -26.43
N SER A 1126 -20.44 13.93 -26.36
CA SER A 1126 -21.64 13.51 -27.07
C SER A 1126 -22.35 12.36 -26.34
N SER A 1127 -23.67 12.30 -26.50
CA SER A 1127 -24.53 11.25 -25.92
C SER A 1127 -25.34 10.56 -27.00
N THR A 1128 -25.45 9.23 -26.96
CA THR A 1128 -26.35 8.43 -27.80
C THR A 1128 -27.40 7.75 -26.92
N THR A 1129 -28.67 8.07 -27.14
CA THR A 1129 -29.81 7.51 -26.37
C THR A 1129 -30.36 6.23 -27.00
N SER A 1130 -31.15 5.47 -26.24
CA SER A 1130 -31.74 4.19 -26.67
C SER A 1130 -30.71 3.13 -27.05
N PHE A 1131 -29.55 3.18 -26.38
CA PHE A 1131 -28.43 2.26 -26.60
C PHE A 1131 -28.57 1.01 -25.73
N ASN A 1132 -29.56 0.15 -26.03
CA ASN A 1132 -29.92 -1.02 -25.21
C ASN A 1132 -28.79 -2.08 -25.17
N ALA A 1133 -27.87 -1.93 -24.23
CA ALA A 1133 -26.73 -2.82 -24.03
C ALA A 1133 -26.47 -3.02 -22.52
N ALA A 1134 -25.92 -4.17 -22.17
CA ALA A 1134 -25.46 -4.49 -20.82
C ALA A 1134 -23.96 -4.21 -20.63
N LYS A 1135 -23.16 -4.40 -21.68
CA LYS A 1135 -21.69 -4.24 -21.69
C LYS A 1135 -21.22 -3.72 -23.05
N ILE A 1136 -20.08 -3.03 -23.08
CA ILE A 1136 -19.45 -2.48 -24.30
C ILE A 1136 -17.96 -2.84 -24.39
N ALA A 1137 -17.50 -3.05 -25.62
CA ALA A 1137 -16.08 -3.03 -25.96
C ALA A 1137 -15.88 -2.13 -27.18
N VAL A 1138 -14.78 -1.37 -27.19
CA VAL A 1138 -14.47 -0.43 -28.28
C VAL A 1138 -13.14 -0.82 -28.90
N ASP A 1139 -13.11 -1.01 -30.22
CA ASP A 1139 -11.87 -1.27 -30.94
C ASP A 1139 -11.18 0.03 -31.39
N PHE A 1140 -10.00 -0.07 -32.02
CA PHE A 1140 -9.31 1.14 -32.47
C PHE A 1140 -10.10 1.93 -33.51
N TRP A 1141 -10.99 1.31 -34.27
CA TRP A 1141 -11.80 1.95 -35.30
C TRP A 1141 -13.05 2.62 -34.73
N ARG A 1142 -13.16 2.68 -33.40
CA ARG A 1142 -14.33 3.20 -32.69
C ARG A 1142 -15.59 2.40 -33.00
N ASN A 1143 -15.46 1.16 -33.46
CA ASN A 1143 -16.61 0.26 -33.48
C ASN A 1143 -16.94 -0.10 -32.05
N VAL A 1144 -18.21 0.08 -31.67
CA VAL A 1144 -18.73 -0.31 -30.37
C VAL A 1144 -19.39 -1.67 -30.52
N TYR A 1145 -18.82 -2.68 -29.88
CA TYR A 1145 -19.41 -4.01 -29.73
C TYR A 1145 -20.21 -4.03 -28.44
N THR A 1146 -21.39 -4.63 -28.45
CA THR A 1146 -22.30 -4.63 -27.32
C THR A 1146 -22.75 -6.04 -26.98
N LEU A 1147 -22.85 -6.37 -25.70
CA LEU A 1147 -23.77 -7.41 -25.26
C LEU A 1147 -25.14 -6.80 -25.04
N ASN A 1148 -26.13 -7.30 -25.76
CA ASN A 1148 -27.53 -6.88 -25.62
C ASN A 1148 -28.35 -7.99 -24.93
N TYR A 1149 -29.62 -7.71 -24.67
CA TYR A 1149 -30.50 -8.59 -23.89
C TYR A 1149 -31.26 -9.61 -24.74
N GLU A 1150 -30.98 -9.72 -26.04
CA GLU A 1150 -31.67 -10.64 -26.95
C GLU A 1150 -31.01 -12.03 -26.96
N VAL A 1151 -31.83 -13.08 -26.96
CA VAL A 1151 -31.39 -14.46 -27.24
C VAL A 1151 -31.17 -14.59 -28.74
N ILE A 1152 -30.10 -15.27 -29.18
CA ILE A 1152 -29.93 -15.61 -30.59
C ILE A 1152 -31.03 -16.60 -30.97
N PRO A 1153 -31.96 -16.24 -31.88
CA PRO A 1153 -33.05 -17.13 -32.25
C PRO A 1153 -32.48 -18.35 -33.00
N THR A 1154 -32.89 -19.54 -32.54
CA THR A 1154 -32.60 -20.83 -33.20
C THR A 1154 -33.54 -21.10 -34.34
#